data_AF-A0A9P5GC32-F1
#
_entry.id   AF-A0A9P5GC32-F1
#
_cell.length_a   1.000
_cell.length_b   1.000
_cell.length_c   1.000
_cell.angle_alpha   90.00
_cell.angle_beta   90.00
_cell.angle_gamma   90.00
#
_symmetry.space_group_name_H-M   'P 1'
#
loop_
_entity.id
_entity.type
_entity.pdbx_description
1 polymer ?
#
loop_
_entity_poly.entity_id
_entity_poly.type
_entity_poly.pdbx_seq_one_letter_code
_entity_poly.pdbx_strand_id
1 'polypeptide(L)'
;MASNCTSSSATVHWLGDKPTYHAGVTFGLPWPQGKHRPRESIFSLTGDSEDKSELQSWVTGYWADGSIKWTGHAIAESNQIHDKYTVTASSLGCASTSPSSSVPNATNSSIVVTDSSDAVTLNTGEITVSFPKTGSIIVGDIKTKGGNIIGANGRLVLQTQDSVPDNFDNRANSSIQYSNFNSNINEVLVNQTSVRTLVTVRGNHTVTDGADHDPWLPFAVRFYLYANSATIKVVHSIVFDGGEKDFITGLGIRFDVPLKGEEYYDRHIRIAGVDGGIFNEAVQGITGLRRDPGEEIRAAQFAGQKLADPESWDTRVTTRLKWIPTWADYSLTQLTADGFGLKKRTKPGQSWVKIPSGTRAEGLAYLGGATQGGLAVGLRDFWKRYPVGLDISNAASDTGELTLWLYSPAADPLDLRPFHDGLGQDGYEDQLDALEITYEDWEPGFDTPYGIARTSEVYLFAFDQTPTSDKLASLTAYINDPPVLVAEPKYIHETQALGEYWSLPGTTSPAATILEDRLRFIFDFYKGQIEQRRWYGFLDYGDFMHTYDPDRHTWRYDIGGYAWDNSELSPDLFFWLYFLRTGSKDAYRFAEALTRHTGEVDVYHIGNWKGLGTRHGVQHWSDSAKQARISQPQYRKYFFYLSGGDERVGELLEELLDTDKTYGELDPQRKVRTDGWKPSPNSTVSFGLGTDWSSLAAGWLIEWERRGSRWQEAKTKLTNTISGIANLTNGFVTGSGLYDPVTWTLGPPPSDPGNQGNVSISHLNAVFGLPEVVSEAIAYLADDIPKGFKQAWLDYCYYYHASASEQKERYGVSFSKISLLQAHSRLAAYAAYETQNKTLALRAWEDFYASDGLLPDAPWNITHVNGSDVLIPVDEAAWFATNDIAQYGLAVIQNLAYVPDSLDDYQS
;
A
#
# COMPACT_ATOMS: atom_id res chain seq x y z
N MET A 1 41.65 19.57 11.94
CA MET A 1 40.62 20.59 12.19
C MET A 1 39.69 20.01 13.23
N ALA A 2 39.39 20.74 14.31
CA ALA A 2 38.42 20.26 15.31
C ALA A 2 37.07 20.04 14.60
N SER A 3 36.48 18.86 14.72
CA SER A 3 35.16 18.58 14.17
C SER A 3 34.14 19.43 14.93
N ASN A 4 33.63 20.49 14.29
CA ASN A 4 32.55 21.30 14.87
C ASN A 4 31.34 20.40 15.17
N CYS A 5 30.77 20.56 16.36
CA CYS A 5 29.54 19.85 16.74
C CYS A 5 28.36 20.44 15.95
N THR A 6 27.69 19.58 15.17
CA THR A 6 26.42 19.89 14.51
C THR A 6 25.38 18.98 15.13
N SER A 7 24.35 19.56 15.74
CA SER A 7 23.28 18.82 16.39
C SER A 7 21.92 19.45 16.06
N SER A 8 20.89 18.63 15.92
CA SER A 8 19.50 19.06 15.75
C SER A 8 18.53 17.98 16.16
N SER A 9 17.34 18.39 16.58
CA SER A 9 16.27 17.47 16.99
C SER A 9 15.08 17.54 16.05
N ALA A 10 14.37 16.42 15.94
CA ALA A 10 13.08 16.30 15.28
C ALA A 10 12.13 15.51 16.20
N THR A 11 10.87 15.92 16.26
CA THR A 11 9.85 15.24 17.08
C THR A 11 8.92 14.45 16.18
N VAL A 12 8.54 13.25 16.62
CA VAL A 12 7.49 12.44 16.02
C VAL A 12 6.33 12.28 17.00
N HIS A 13 5.13 12.22 16.46
CA HIS A 13 3.88 12.05 17.20
C HIS A 13 3.15 10.81 16.71
N TRP A 14 2.27 10.27 17.54
CA TRP A 14 1.31 9.28 17.07
C TRP A 14 0.40 9.91 16.01
N LEU A 15 0.07 9.13 14.98
CA LEU A 15 -0.74 9.59 13.85
C LEU A 15 -2.14 10.07 14.27
N GLY A 16 -2.68 9.53 15.36
CA GLY A 16 -3.90 10.02 16.00
C GLY A 16 -3.74 9.96 17.51
N ASP A 17 -4.74 9.44 18.21
CA ASP A 17 -4.66 9.25 19.66
C ASP A 17 -3.50 8.31 20.02
N LYS A 18 -2.88 8.60 21.17
CA LYS A 18 -1.87 7.73 21.76
C LYS A 18 -2.41 6.32 21.95
N PRO A 19 -1.72 5.28 21.46
CA PRO A 19 -2.19 3.92 21.59
C PRO A 19 -2.07 3.41 23.02
N THR A 20 -2.93 2.46 23.38
CA THR A 20 -2.81 1.71 24.64
C THR A 20 -1.80 0.56 24.54
N TYR A 21 -1.44 0.15 23.32
CA TYR A 21 -0.50 -0.94 23.03
C TYR A 21 0.20 -0.71 21.68
N HIS A 22 1.49 -1.02 21.60
CA HIS A 22 2.22 -1.18 20.33
C HIS A 22 3.22 -2.34 20.45
N ALA A 23 3.49 -3.03 19.35
CA ALA A 23 4.41 -4.17 19.30
C ALA A 23 5.81 -3.79 18.78
N GLY A 24 6.26 -2.58 19.08
CA GLY A 24 7.36 -1.93 18.37
C GLY A 24 6.91 -1.29 17.04
N VAL A 25 7.58 -0.21 16.65
CA VAL A 25 7.17 0.64 15.53
C VAL A 25 8.40 1.09 14.75
N THR A 26 8.27 1.15 13.42
CA THR A 26 9.24 1.79 12.52
C THR A 26 8.66 3.10 11.97
N PHE A 27 9.47 4.16 11.88
CA PHE A 27 9.05 5.46 11.37
C PHE A 27 10.17 6.17 10.60
N GLY A 28 9.79 7.08 9.70
CA GLY A 28 10.70 7.92 8.93
C GLY A 28 10.97 9.29 9.54
N LEU A 29 12.19 9.80 9.38
CA LEU A 29 12.55 11.19 9.69
C LEU A 29 13.33 11.84 8.56
N PRO A 30 12.95 13.05 8.10
CA PRO A 30 13.73 13.79 7.13
C PRO A 30 14.86 14.60 7.78
N TRP A 31 15.85 14.98 6.99
CA TRP A 31 16.95 15.85 7.42
C TRP A 31 17.31 16.89 6.35
N PRO A 32 17.65 18.14 6.76
CA PRO A 32 18.05 19.18 5.81
C PRO A 32 19.30 18.81 5.00
N GLN A 33 19.33 19.27 3.74
CA GLN A 33 20.46 19.07 2.82
C GLN A 33 21.79 19.54 3.43
N GLY A 34 22.83 18.72 3.28
CA GLY A 34 24.19 19.01 3.71
C GLY A 34 24.43 18.94 5.22
N LYS A 35 23.40 18.71 6.04
CA LYS A 35 23.48 18.86 7.50
C LYS A 35 24.14 17.68 8.21
N HIS A 36 23.77 16.45 7.87
CA HIS A 36 24.20 15.23 8.54
C HIS A 36 24.83 14.25 7.56
N ARG A 37 25.98 13.67 7.93
CA ARG A 37 26.70 12.70 7.09
C ARG A 37 26.41 11.27 7.54
N PRO A 38 26.20 10.32 6.61
CA PRO A 38 26.02 8.92 6.97
C PRO A 38 27.28 8.38 7.67
N ARG A 39 27.10 7.47 8.63
CA ARG A 39 28.17 6.87 9.47
C ARG A 39 28.92 7.84 10.40
N GLU A 40 28.71 9.15 10.29
CA GLU A 40 29.30 10.19 11.16
C GLU A 40 28.26 10.88 12.05
N SER A 41 27.00 10.43 11.97
CA SER A 41 25.87 10.95 12.75
C SER A 41 25.38 9.88 13.72
N ILE A 42 25.18 10.26 14.97
CA ILE A 42 24.63 9.43 16.04
C ILE A 42 23.22 9.94 16.35
N PHE A 43 22.27 9.01 16.50
CA PHE A 43 20.89 9.30 16.83
C PHE A 43 20.57 8.80 18.24
N SER A 44 19.77 9.58 18.97
CA SER A 44 19.29 9.20 20.30
C SER A 44 17.82 9.60 20.44
N LEU A 45 17.07 8.83 21.24
CA LEU A 45 15.64 9.02 21.47
C LEU A 45 15.40 9.47 22.91
N THR A 46 14.49 10.43 23.06
CA THR A 46 13.97 10.89 24.35
C THR A 46 12.45 10.89 24.32
N GLY A 47 11.83 10.36 25.37
CA GLY A 47 10.40 10.53 25.63
C GLY A 47 10.11 11.81 26.43
N ASP A 48 8.84 12.09 26.68
CA ASP A 48 8.38 13.30 27.41
C ASP A 48 8.96 13.48 28.82
N SER A 49 9.41 12.39 29.45
CA SER A 49 10.05 12.36 30.78
C SER A 49 11.56 12.62 30.76
N GLU A 50 12.15 12.97 29.60
CA GLU A 50 13.60 12.99 29.34
C GLU A 50 14.29 11.62 29.49
N ASP A 51 13.51 10.55 29.64
CA ASP A 51 14.04 9.19 29.68
C ASP A 51 14.64 8.82 28.32
N LYS A 52 15.91 8.38 28.35
CA LYS A 52 16.62 7.90 27.16
C LYS A 52 16.17 6.49 26.84
N SER A 53 15.72 6.29 25.61
CA SER A 53 15.29 5.00 25.07
C SER A 53 16.24 4.51 23.98
N GLU A 54 16.32 3.20 23.81
CA GLU A 54 17.07 2.59 22.71
C GLU A 54 16.42 2.99 21.37
N LEU A 55 17.26 3.42 20.42
CA LEU A 55 16.84 3.84 19.09
C LEU A 55 17.72 3.15 18.06
N GLN A 56 17.10 2.32 17.22
CA GLN A 56 17.77 1.84 16.03
C GLN A 56 17.59 2.84 14.89
N SER A 57 18.62 3.05 14.08
CA SER A 57 18.58 4.02 12.97
C SER A 57 19.32 3.51 11.74
N TRP A 58 18.75 3.73 10.56
CA TRP A 58 19.40 3.50 9.25
C TRP A 58 19.00 4.60 8.27
N VAL A 59 19.71 4.71 7.15
CA VAL A 59 19.42 5.72 6.11
C VAL A 59 18.56 5.06 5.04
N THR A 60 17.48 5.74 4.65
CA THR A 60 16.57 5.30 3.57
C THR A 60 16.69 6.16 2.33
N GLY A 61 17.19 7.39 2.46
CA GLY A 61 17.45 8.29 1.33
C GLY A 61 18.57 9.28 1.61
N TYR A 62 19.25 9.70 0.55
CA TYR A 62 20.38 10.61 0.56
C TYR A 62 20.13 11.79 -0.38
N TRP A 63 20.67 12.95 -0.04
CA TRP A 63 20.79 14.08 -0.96
C TRP A 63 21.87 13.81 -2.01
N ALA A 64 21.92 14.64 -3.07
CA ALA A 64 22.89 14.48 -4.14
C ALA A 64 24.35 14.55 -3.64
N ASP A 65 24.63 15.43 -2.68
CA ASP A 65 25.93 15.60 -2.04
C ASP A 65 26.32 14.43 -1.10
N GLY A 66 25.44 13.44 -0.93
CA GLY A 66 25.64 12.26 -0.09
C GLY A 66 25.33 12.49 1.40
N SER A 67 24.81 13.66 1.78
CA SER A 67 24.24 13.86 3.12
C SER A 67 22.92 13.10 3.28
N ILE A 68 22.54 12.85 4.53
CA ILE A 68 21.31 12.13 4.87
C ILE A 68 20.10 12.98 4.48
N LYS A 69 19.17 12.41 3.71
CA LYS A 69 17.87 13.00 3.37
C LYS A 69 16.74 12.43 4.21
N TRP A 70 16.70 11.10 4.33
CA TRP A 70 15.71 10.37 5.14
C TRP A 70 16.38 9.25 5.93
N THR A 71 15.95 9.06 7.17
CA THR A 71 16.30 7.91 8.01
C THR A 71 15.07 7.10 8.37
N GLY A 72 15.25 5.80 8.51
CA GLY A 72 14.31 4.90 9.19
C GLY A 72 14.77 4.67 10.62
N HIS A 73 13.82 4.64 11.54
CA HIS A 73 14.07 4.40 12.96
C HIS A 73 13.15 3.32 13.49
N ALA A 74 13.61 2.54 14.46
CA ALA A 74 12.78 1.54 15.14
C ALA A 74 12.89 1.63 16.67
N ILE A 75 11.75 1.41 17.34
CA ILE A 75 11.62 1.24 18.79
C ILE A 75 11.04 -0.12 19.13
N ALA A 76 11.46 -0.68 20.27
CA ALA A 76 11.00 -1.97 20.78
C ALA A 76 9.55 -1.91 21.29
N GLU A 77 8.94 -3.06 21.59
CA GLU A 77 7.70 -3.09 22.38
C GLU A 77 7.98 -2.60 23.81
N SER A 78 7.18 -1.64 24.27
CA SER A 78 7.32 -1.06 25.61
C SER A 78 5.95 -0.79 26.23
N ASN A 79 5.84 -1.08 27.53
CA ASN A 79 4.67 -0.68 28.32
C ASN A 79 4.67 0.83 28.63
N GLN A 80 5.81 1.51 28.41
CA GLN A 80 5.94 2.96 28.53
C GLN A 80 5.74 3.59 27.15
N ILE A 81 4.53 4.08 26.93
CA ILE A 81 4.14 4.78 25.70
C ILE A 81 4.15 6.27 26.03
N HIS A 82 4.90 7.07 25.26
CA HIS A 82 4.95 8.53 25.42
C HIS A 82 3.96 9.21 24.46
N ASP A 83 3.64 10.49 24.70
CA ASP A 83 2.73 11.23 23.81
C ASP A 83 3.47 11.64 22.53
N LYS A 84 4.76 11.96 22.67
CA LYS A 84 5.68 12.21 21.57
C LYS A 84 7.05 11.60 21.84
N TYR A 85 7.84 11.48 20.79
CA TYR A 85 9.22 11.04 20.86
C TYR A 85 10.13 12.01 20.12
N THR A 86 11.24 12.43 20.73
CA THR A 86 12.19 13.36 20.12
C THR A 86 13.49 12.64 19.79
N VAL A 87 13.87 12.67 18.51
CA VAL A 87 15.13 12.16 17.99
C VAL A 87 16.14 13.29 17.86
N THR A 88 17.28 13.18 18.52
CA THR A 88 18.41 14.12 18.37
C THR A 88 19.51 13.46 17.54
N ALA A 89 19.84 14.08 16.41
CA ALA A 89 21.00 13.73 15.59
C ALA A 89 22.19 14.61 15.97
N SER A 90 23.35 13.99 16.23
CA SER A 90 24.58 14.69 16.58
C SER A 90 25.77 14.15 15.79
N SER A 91 26.63 15.04 15.30
CA SER A 91 27.88 14.64 14.64
C SER A 91 28.88 14.05 15.64
N LEU A 92 29.82 13.21 15.15
CA LEU A 92 30.91 12.65 15.97
C LEU A 92 31.73 13.71 16.74
N GLY A 93 31.79 14.96 16.25
CA GLY A 93 32.45 16.08 16.93
C GLY A 93 31.78 16.52 18.24
N CYS A 94 30.50 16.16 18.44
CA CYS A 94 29.79 16.42 19.70
C CYS A 94 30.23 15.46 20.82
N ALA A 95 30.73 14.27 20.48
CA ALA A 95 31.20 13.28 21.46
C ALA A 95 32.57 13.63 22.06
N SER A 96 33.41 14.40 21.35
CA SER A 96 34.75 14.79 21.81
C SER A 96 34.76 16.02 22.74
N THR A 97 33.65 16.74 22.85
CA THR A 97 33.52 18.00 23.59
C THR A 97 32.71 17.88 24.90
N SER A 98 32.11 16.72 25.18
CA SER A 98 31.37 16.47 26.43
C SER A 98 32.22 15.71 27.44
N PRO A 99 32.59 16.30 28.60
CA PRO A 99 33.18 15.58 29.71
C PRO A 99 32.05 14.94 30.53
N SER A 100 31.42 13.90 30.00
CA SER A 100 30.53 13.06 30.80
C SER A 100 30.64 11.61 30.35
N SER A 101 31.13 10.77 31.26
CA SER A 101 31.09 9.31 31.19
C SER A 101 29.66 8.83 30.98
N SER A 102 29.23 8.65 29.73
CA SER A 102 28.00 7.94 29.43
C SER A 102 28.26 6.46 29.65
N VAL A 103 27.89 5.96 30.83
CA VAL A 103 27.79 4.53 31.09
C VAL A 103 26.80 3.96 30.06
N PRO A 104 27.17 2.96 29.26
CA PRO A 104 26.19 2.23 28.47
C PRO A 104 25.34 1.46 29.47
N ASN A 105 24.17 2.00 29.82
CA ASN A 105 23.13 1.18 30.43
C ASN A 105 22.70 0.19 29.36
N ALA A 106 23.25 -1.02 29.41
CA ALA A 106 22.77 -2.15 28.66
C ALA A 106 21.31 -2.38 29.10
N THR A 107 20.35 -1.94 28.28
CA THR A 107 18.95 -2.34 28.43
C THR A 107 18.80 -3.78 27.96
N ASN A 108 18.15 -4.60 28.78
CA ASN A 108 18.19 -6.07 28.79
C ASN A 108 17.45 -6.79 27.64
N SER A 109 17.07 -6.11 26.56
CA SER A 109 16.18 -6.70 25.54
C SER A 109 16.66 -6.39 24.12
N SER A 110 17.67 -7.11 23.65
CA SER A 110 18.10 -7.12 22.24
C SER A 110 17.63 -8.40 21.57
N ILE A 111 17.26 -8.33 20.30
CA ILE A 111 17.01 -9.52 19.49
C ILE A 111 18.30 -10.31 19.35
N VAL A 112 18.21 -11.63 19.52
CA VAL A 112 19.30 -12.59 19.26
C VAL A 112 18.93 -13.44 18.06
N VAL A 113 19.80 -13.46 17.05
CA VAL A 113 19.64 -14.29 15.85
C VAL A 113 20.70 -15.38 15.85
N THR A 114 20.27 -16.63 15.71
CA THR A 114 21.15 -17.78 15.50
C THR A 114 20.89 -18.35 14.12
N ASP A 115 21.93 -18.37 13.29
CA ASP A 115 21.86 -18.88 11.94
C ASP A 115 22.57 -20.24 11.83
N SER A 116 21.88 -21.22 11.25
CA SER A 116 22.37 -22.58 10.97
C SER A 116 22.22 -22.93 9.49
N SER A 117 22.70 -24.10 9.07
CA SER A 117 22.48 -24.58 7.71
C SER A 117 21.00 -24.78 7.38
N ASP A 118 20.20 -25.16 8.38
CA ASP A 118 18.85 -25.67 8.17
C ASP A 118 17.79 -24.59 8.37
N ALA A 119 18.03 -23.69 9.33
CA ALA A 119 17.09 -22.62 9.70
C ALA A 119 17.78 -21.40 10.31
N VAL A 120 17.12 -20.25 10.22
CA VAL A 120 17.41 -19.05 11.01
C VAL A 120 16.47 -19.03 12.21
N THR A 121 16.97 -18.81 13.43
CA THR A 121 16.14 -18.69 14.63
C THR A 121 16.31 -17.32 15.26
N LEU A 122 15.20 -16.65 15.58
CA LEU A 122 15.16 -15.30 16.15
C LEU A 122 14.53 -15.35 17.53
N ASN A 123 15.18 -14.75 18.52
CA ASN A 123 14.67 -14.60 19.88
C ASN A 123 14.49 -13.12 20.21
N THR A 124 13.26 -12.70 20.49
CA THR A 124 12.90 -11.31 20.82
C THR A 124 13.07 -10.98 22.31
N GLY A 125 13.29 -11.98 23.15
CA GLY A 125 13.20 -11.92 24.62
C GLY A 125 11.87 -12.46 25.16
N GLU A 126 10.82 -12.45 24.34
CA GLU A 126 9.47 -12.95 24.70
C GLU A 126 9.07 -14.19 23.90
N ILE A 127 9.51 -14.27 22.63
CA ILE A 127 9.36 -15.46 21.80
C ILE A 127 10.65 -15.84 21.08
N THR A 128 10.75 -17.11 20.71
CA THR A 128 11.75 -17.64 19.79
C THR A 128 11.06 -18.26 18.58
N VAL A 129 11.42 -17.84 17.37
CA VAL A 129 10.79 -18.28 16.11
C VAL A 129 11.86 -18.85 15.17
N SER A 130 11.62 -20.03 14.62
CA SER A 130 12.50 -20.66 13.63
C SER A 130 11.95 -20.53 12.20
N PHE A 131 12.82 -20.17 11.25
CA PHE A 131 12.53 -20.00 9.82
C PHE A 131 13.40 -20.97 9.02
N PRO A 132 12.85 -22.10 8.54
CA PRO A 132 13.56 -23.03 7.68
C PRO A 132 14.06 -22.36 6.39
N LYS A 133 15.24 -22.75 5.92
CA LYS A 133 15.82 -22.20 4.67
C LYS A 133 15.34 -22.90 3.40
N THR A 134 14.71 -24.06 3.53
CA THR A 134 14.23 -24.89 2.41
C THR A 134 12.95 -25.65 2.82
N GLY A 135 12.28 -26.26 1.84
CA GLY A 135 11.07 -27.04 2.07
C GLY A 135 9.81 -26.20 2.04
N SER A 136 8.72 -26.72 2.61
CA SER A 136 7.39 -26.10 2.51
C SER A 136 6.89 -25.37 3.75
N ILE A 137 7.67 -25.38 4.82
CA ILE A 137 7.33 -24.78 6.11
C ILE A 137 8.09 -23.46 6.26
N ILE A 138 7.38 -22.34 6.25
CA ILE A 138 7.95 -20.99 6.36
C ILE A 138 8.24 -20.58 7.81
N VAL A 139 7.57 -21.19 8.78
CA VAL A 139 7.87 -21.03 10.22
C VAL A 139 7.88 -22.42 10.87
N GLY A 140 9.03 -22.86 11.36
CA GLY A 140 9.20 -24.19 11.97
C GLY A 140 8.42 -24.30 13.27
N ASP A 141 8.80 -23.48 14.26
CA ASP A 141 8.16 -23.41 15.57
C ASP A 141 8.23 -22.00 16.17
N ILE A 142 7.25 -21.70 17.02
CA ILE A 142 7.16 -20.49 17.84
C ILE A 142 7.13 -20.95 19.30
N LYS A 143 8.17 -20.55 20.04
CA LYS A 143 8.32 -20.84 21.47
C LYS A 143 8.14 -19.58 22.28
N THR A 144 7.46 -19.67 23.42
CA THR A 144 7.45 -18.59 24.41
C THR A 144 8.73 -18.59 25.23
N LYS A 145 8.94 -17.54 26.02
CA LYS A 145 9.99 -17.47 27.04
C LYS A 145 9.97 -18.63 28.04
N GLY A 146 8.80 -19.22 28.31
CA GLY A 146 8.65 -20.43 29.12
C GLY A 146 9.19 -21.70 28.46
N GLY A 147 9.51 -21.65 27.16
CA GLY A 147 10.03 -22.77 26.38
C GLY A 147 8.95 -23.64 25.71
N ASN A 148 7.67 -23.36 25.97
CA ASN A 148 6.55 -24.08 25.37
C ASN A 148 6.45 -23.76 23.88
N ILE A 149 6.24 -24.77 23.05
CA ILE A 149 5.91 -24.60 21.63
C ILE A 149 4.41 -24.31 21.53
N ILE A 150 4.07 -23.08 21.16
CA ILE A 150 2.68 -22.61 21.11
C ILE A 150 2.10 -22.61 19.70
N GLY A 151 2.95 -22.83 18.70
CA GLY A 151 2.61 -22.89 17.29
C GLY A 151 3.77 -23.48 16.49
N ALA A 152 3.48 -24.25 15.45
CA ALA A 152 4.47 -24.90 14.60
C ALA A 152 3.97 -25.04 13.16
N ASN A 153 4.87 -25.43 12.25
CA ASN A 153 4.56 -25.76 10.87
C ASN A 153 3.78 -24.66 10.13
N GLY A 154 4.14 -23.39 10.36
CA GLY A 154 3.61 -22.26 9.61
C GLY A 154 3.86 -22.46 8.12
N ARG A 155 2.80 -22.51 7.32
CA ARG A 155 2.83 -22.84 5.89
C ARG A 155 1.81 -22.01 5.11
N LEU A 156 2.16 -21.67 3.87
CA LEU A 156 1.20 -21.09 2.93
C LEU A 156 0.41 -22.23 2.28
N VAL A 157 -0.90 -22.05 2.17
CA VAL A 157 -1.81 -23.00 1.54
C VAL A 157 -2.53 -22.31 0.39
N LEU A 158 -2.60 -23.00 -0.74
CA LEU A 158 -3.33 -22.56 -1.92
C LEU A 158 -4.17 -23.73 -2.44
N GLN A 159 -5.40 -23.44 -2.85
CA GLN A 159 -6.26 -24.36 -3.58
C GLN A 159 -6.78 -23.67 -4.83
N THR A 160 -6.83 -24.40 -5.92
CA THR A 160 -7.36 -23.94 -7.20
C THR A 160 -8.23 -24.99 -7.88
N GLN A 161 -8.89 -24.57 -8.96
CA GLN A 161 -9.60 -25.44 -9.87
C GLN A 161 -9.31 -25.06 -11.34
N ASP A 162 -9.51 -26.02 -12.25
CA ASP A 162 -9.11 -25.94 -13.67
C ASP A 162 -10.16 -25.34 -14.64
N SER A 163 -11.39 -25.19 -14.16
CA SER A 163 -12.54 -24.73 -14.94
C SER A 163 -13.65 -24.18 -14.04
N VAL A 164 -14.49 -23.29 -14.57
CA VAL A 164 -15.68 -22.78 -13.88
C VAL A 164 -16.93 -23.15 -14.71
N PRO A 165 -17.95 -23.79 -14.11
CA PRO A 165 -19.22 -24.04 -14.81
C PRO A 165 -19.94 -22.73 -15.16
N ASP A 166 -20.56 -22.66 -16.33
CA ASP A 166 -21.30 -21.46 -16.78
C ASP A 166 -22.37 -20.99 -15.78
N ASN A 167 -22.99 -21.94 -15.07
CA ASN A 167 -23.98 -21.70 -14.03
C ASN A 167 -24.11 -22.93 -13.12
N PHE A 168 -24.99 -22.85 -12.12
CA PHE A 168 -25.21 -23.93 -11.16
C PHE A 168 -25.67 -25.25 -11.77
N ASP A 169 -26.52 -25.24 -12.81
CA ASP A 169 -27.04 -26.45 -13.44
C ASP A 169 -25.96 -27.21 -14.21
N ASN A 170 -25.01 -26.48 -14.80
CA ASN A 170 -23.90 -27.08 -15.53
C ASN A 170 -22.94 -27.87 -14.65
N ARG A 171 -22.98 -27.75 -13.31
CA ARG A 171 -22.21 -28.59 -12.39
C ARG A 171 -22.48 -30.09 -12.57
N ALA A 172 -23.63 -30.47 -13.12
CA ALA A 172 -23.95 -31.88 -13.42
C ALA A 172 -23.19 -32.42 -14.64
N ASN A 173 -22.79 -31.54 -15.56
CA ASN A 173 -22.21 -31.89 -16.87
C ASN A 173 -20.79 -31.33 -17.08
N SER A 174 -20.28 -30.54 -16.14
CA SER A 174 -18.92 -30.01 -16.12
C SER A 174 -18.19 -30.52 -14.88
N SER A 175 -17.16 -31.34 -15.08
CA SER A 175 -16.32 -31.86 -14.00
C SER A 175 -15.23 -30.88 -13.66
N ILE A 176 -15.10 -30.53 -12.39
CA ILE A 176 -14.04 -29.64 -11.88
C ILE A 176 -12.92 -30.49 -11.27
N GLN A 177 -11.68 -30.24 -11.66
CA GLN A 177 -10.50 -30.80 -10.99
C GLN A 177 -9.92 -29.77 -10.01
N TYR A 178 -9.78 -30.17 -8.75
CA TYR A 178 -9.15 -29.33 -7.72
C TYR A 178 -7.69 -29.73 -7.50
N SER A 179 -6.84 -28.75 -7.24
CA SER A 179 -5.44 -28.94 -6.88
C SER A 179 -5.07 -28.12 -5.63
N ASN A 180 -4.40 -28.77 -4.69
CA ASN A 180 -3.87 -28.16 -3.47
C ASN A 180 -2.37 -27.94 -3.59
N PHE A 181 -1.88 -26.84 -3.06
CA PHE A 181 -0.48 -26.44 -3.09
C PHE A 181 -0.03 -25.98 -1.71
N ASN A 182 1.25 -26.15 -1.44
CA ASN A 182 1.92 -25.54 -0.30
C ASN A 182 3.05 -24.64 -0.79
N SER A 183 3.49 -23.71 0.06
CA SER A 183 4.72 -22.96 -0.15
C SER A 183 5.90 -23.88 -0.45
N ASN A 184 6.84 -23.41 -1.28
CA ASN A 184 8.16 -23.98 -1.49
C ASN A 184 9.19 -22.85 -1.38
N ILE A 185 10.10 -22.96 -0.42
CA ILE A 185 11.06 -21.90 -0.08
C ILE A 185 12.27 -21.97 -1.02
N ASN A 186 12.55 -20.84 -1.66
CA ASN A 186 13.72 -20.65 -2.51
C ASN A 186 14.80 -19.80 -1.84
N GLU A 187 14.41 -18.79 -1.06
CA GLU A 187 15.34 -17.85 -0.43
C GLU A 187 14.84 -17.38 0.94
N VAL A 188 15.75 -17.23 1.90
CA VAL A 188 15.52 -16.60 3.20
C VAL A 188 16.60 -15.54 3.44
N LEU A 189 16.18 -14.29 3.56
CA LEU A 189 17.03 -13.13 3.83
C LEU A 189 16.76 -12.59 5.24
N VAL A 190 17.80 -12.13 5.93
CA VAL A 190 17.70 -11.57 7.28
C VAL A 190 18.37 -10.21 7.33
N ASN A 191 17.60 -9.18 7.70
CA ASN A 191 18.13 -7.87 8.06
C ASN A 191 18.03 -7.71 9.58
N GLN A 192 19.16 -7.97 10.27
CA GLN A 192 19.24 -8.01 11.72
C GLN A 192 19.67 -6.66 12.30
N THR A 193 18.95 -6.21 13.32
CA THR A 193 19.35 -5.13 14.22
C THR A 193 18.99 -5.49 15.67
N SER A 194 19.45 -4.71 16.66
CA SER A 194 19.14 -5.00 18.09
C SER A 194 17.66 -4.85 18.43
N VAL A 195 16.97 -3.88 17.83
CA VAL A 195 15.59 -3.51 18.15
C VAL A 195 14.58 -4.19 17.23
N ARG A 196 14.92 -4.34 15.94
CA ARG A 196 14.04 -4.89 14.91
C ARG A 196 14.83 -5.86 14.03
N THR A 197 14.29 -7.04 13.77
CA THR A 197 14.81 -7.95 12.75
C THR A 197 13.72 -8.23 11.71
N LEU A 198 14.08 -8.12 10.43
CA LEU A 198 13.23 -8.49 9.30
C LEU A 198 13.73 -9.82 8.71
N VAL A 199 12.84 -10.80 8.59
CA VAL A 199 13.07 -12.02 7.81
C VAL A 199 12.20 -11.99 6.55
N THR A 200 12.81 -12.10 5.38
CA THR A 200 12.10 -12.16 4.10
C THR A 200 12.24 -13.56 3.53
N VAL A 201 11.12 -14.26 3.34
CA VAL A 201 11.05 -15.60 2.75
C VAL A 201 10.43 -15.49 1.36
N ARG A 202 11.10 -16.02 0.34
CA ARG A 202 10.62 -16.01 -1.05
C ARG A 202 10.48 -17.43 -1.59
N GLY A 203 9.51 -17.62 -2.48
CA GLY A 203 9.19 -18.94 -3.00
C GLY A 203 8.08 -18.93 -4.03
N ASN A 204 7.54 -20.12 -4.28
CA ASN A 204 6.35 -20.37 -5.11
C ASN A 204 5.44 -21.39 -4.42
N HIS A 205 4.29 -21.68 -5.02
CA HIS A 205 3.37 -22.70 -4.56
C HIS A 205 3.54 -23.96 -5.42
N THR A 206 3.79 -25.10 -4.77
CA THR A 206 3.99 -26.41 -5.43
C THR A 206 2.86 -27.36 -5.08
N VAL A 207 2.38 -28.11 -6.06
CA VAL A 207 1.27 -29.06 -5.91
C VAL A 207 1.57 -30.11 -4.83
N THR A 208 0.54 -30.52 -4.12
CA THR A 208 0.61 -31.52 -3.03
C THR A 208 -0.42 -32.63 -3.19
N ASP A 209 -1.66 -32.27 -3.54
CA ASP A 209 -2.76 -33.17 -3.85
C ASP A 209 -3.53 -32.64 -5.06
N GLY A 210 -4.18 -33.52 -5.83
CA GLY A 210 -4.99 -33.14 -7.00
C GLY A 210 -4.28 -33.39 -8.32
N ALA A 211 -4.65 -32.61 -9.36
CA ALA A 211 -4.02 -32.70 -10.67
C ALA A 211 -2.63 -32.04 -10.66
N ASP A 212 -1.71 -32.60 -11.44
CA ASP A 212 -0.36 -32.04 -11.63
C ASP A 212 -0.44 -30.61 -12.17
N HIS A 213 0.41 -29.73 -11.65
CA HIS A 213 0.51 -28.33 -12.05
C HIS A 213 1.93 -27.84 -11.77
N ASP A 214 2.45 -26.97 -12.63
CA ASP A 214 3.78 -26.39 -12.46
C ASP A 214 3.84 -25.48 -11.21
N PRO A 215 5.02 -25.26 -10.60
CA PRO A 215 5.15 -24.29 -9.53
C PRO A 215 4.76 -22.89 -10.01
N TRP A 216 3.89 -22.21 -9.25
CA TRP A 216 3.33 -20.91 -9.65
C TRP A 216 2.96 -20.08 -8.42
N LEU A 217 2.30 -18.94 -8.63
CA LEU A 217 1.94 -17.93 -7.65
C LEU A 217 3.13 -17.53 -6.75
N PRO A 218 4.17 -16.88 -7.30
CA PRO A 218 5.34 -16.47 -6.54
C PRO A 218 4.95 -15.66 -5.32
N PHE A 219 5.62 -15.92 -4.19
CA PHE A 219 5.35 -15.23 -2.94
C PHE A 219 6.61 -14.58 -2.37
N ALA A 220 6.39 -13.50 -1.61
CA ALA A 220 7.35 -12.92 -0.69
C ALA A 220 6.67 -12.62 0.64
N VAL A 221 7.08 -13.28 1.71
CA VAL A 221 6.56 -13.08 3.07
C VAL A 221 7.62 -12.42 3.93
N ARG A 222 7.29 -11.26 4.50
CA ARG A 222 8.17 -10.48 5.37
C ARG A 222 7.69 -10.53 6.81
N PHE A 223 8.53 -11.03 7.70
CA PHE A 223 8.27 -11.12 9.13
C PHE A 223 9.03 -10.02 9.86
N TYR A 224 8.30 -9.12 10.50
CA TYR A 224 8.83 -8.05 11.31
C TYR A 224 8.74 -8.46 12.78
N LEU A 225 9.90 -8.67 13.41
CA LEU A 225 10.01 -9.00 14.82
C LEU A 225 10.72 -7.86 15.54
N TYR A 226 10.16 -7.44 16.67
CA TYR A 226 10.73 -6.40 17.51
C TYR A 226 11.19 -6.98 18.85
N ALA A 227 12.22 -6.37 19.42
CA ALA A 227 12.67 -6.68 20.77
C ALA A 227 11.50 -6.54 21.76
N ASN A 228 11.46 -7.43 22.74
CA ASN A 228 10.46 -7.52 23.79
C ASN A 228 9.01 -7.77 23.29
N SER A 229 8.83 -8.17 22.03
CA SER A 229 7.49 -8.44 21.49
C SER A 229 7.23 -9.92 21.27
N ALA A 230 6.00 -10.34 21.58
CA ALA A 230 5.42 -11.63 21.20
C ALA A 230 4.48 -11.52 19.98
N THR A 231 4.41 -10.34 19.37
CA THR A 231 3.66 -10.06 18.15
C THR A 231 4.60 -10.06 16.95
N ILE A 232 4.12 -10.62 15.85
CA ILE A 232 4.85 -10.64 14.57
C ILE A 232 3.94 -10.00 13.53
N LYS A 233 4.39 -8.91 12.91
CA LYS A 233 3.76 -8.39 11.69
C LYS A 233 4.27 -9.19 10.49
N VAL A 234 3.35 -9.62 9.65
CA VAL A 234 3.59 -10.49 8.50
C VAL A 234 3.03 -9.81 7.25
N VAL A 235 3.90 -9.34 6.36
CA VAL A 235 3.50 -8.75 5.08
C VAL A 235 3.61 -9.84 4.02
N HIS A 236 2.47 -10.34 3.56
CA HIS A 236 2.35 -11.45 2.61
C HIS A 236 1.99 -10.93 1.22
N SER A 237 2.95 -10.97 0.29
CA SER A 237 2.79 -10.53 -1.09
C SER A 237 2.79 -11.72 -2.05
N ILE A 238 1.89 -11.71 -3.02
CA ILE A 238 1.84 -12.66 -4.13
C ILE A 238 1.79 -11.94 -5.48
N VAL A 239 2.28 -12.60 -6.52
CA VAL A 239 2.13 -12.20 -7.92
C VAL A 239 1.30 -13.26 -8.63
N PHE A 240 0.22 -12.87 -9.32
CA PHE A 240 -0.57 -13.81 -10.12
C PHE A 240 0.13 -14.09 -11.45
N ASP A 241 0.56 -15.32 -11.68
CA ASP A 241 1.25 -15.77 -12.91
C ASP A 241 0.49 -16.92 -13.61
N GLY A 242 -0.78 -17.12 -13.26
CA GLY A 242 -1.65 -18.13 -13.86
C GLY A 242 -2.20 -17.74 -15.24
N GLY A 243 -2.74 -18.72 -15.95
CA GLY A 243 -3.49 -18.54 -17.21
C GLY A 243 -5.01 -18.58 -17.01
N GLU A 244 -5.76 -18.63 -18.12
CA GLU A 244 -7.24 -18.62 -18.13
C GLU A 244 -7.92 -19.82 -17.43
N LYS A 245 -7.13 -20.84 -17.05
CA LYS A 245 -7.62 -22.05 -16.39
C LYS A 245 -7.33 -22.09 -14.89
N ASP A 246 -6.61 -21.09 -14.37
CA ASP A 246 -6.12 -21.12 -13.00
C ASP A 246 -7.00 -20.27 -12.10
N PHE A 247 -8.06 -20.90 -11.59
CA PHE A 247 -9.03 -20.22 -10.70
C PHE A 247 -8.65 -20.46 -9.25
N ILE A 248 -8.23 -19.41 -8.54
CA ILE A 248 -7.92 -19.50 -7.11
C ILE A 248 -9.22 -19.72 -6.33
N THR A 249 -9.30 -20.81 -5.57
CA THR A 249 -10.46 -21.13 -4.72
C THR A 249 -10.15 -20.95 -3.24
N GLY A 250 -8.88 -21.03 -2.83
CA GLY A 250 -8.47 -20.81 -1.46
C GLY A 250 -7.05 -20.31 -1.38
N LEU A 251 -6.80 -19.25 -0.61
CA LEU A 251 -5.46 -18.72 -0.35
C LEU A 251 -5.34 -18.44 1.14
N GLY A 252 -4.32 -18.96 1.82
CA GLY A 252 -4.23 -18.83 3.27
C GLY A 252 -2.89 -19.14 3.90
N ILE A 253 -2.85 -18.93 5.21
CA ILE A 253 -1.71 -19.20 6.08
C ILE A 253 -2.20 -20.12 7.20
N ARG A 254 -1.51 -21.23 7.43
CA ARG A 254 -1.89 -22.25 8.41
C ARG A 254 -0.77 -22.53 9.40
N PHE A 255 -1.14 -22.72 10.65
CA PHE A 255 -0.26 -23.17 11.74
C PHE A 255 -0.86 -24.38 12.44
N ASP A 256 0.02 -25.25 12.93
CA ASP A 256 -0.31 -26.31 13.87
C ASP A 256 -0.18 -25.75 15.30
N VAL A 257 -1.13 -26.07 16.18
CA VAL A 257 -1.11 -25.69 17.59
C VAL A 257 -1.07 -26.96 18.44
N PRO A 258 0.02 -27.21 19.19
CA PRO A 258 0.10 -28.35 20.10
C PRO A 258 -0.92 -28.23 21.24
N LEU A 259 -1.77 -29.24 21.42
CA LEU A 259 -2.81 -29.27 22.47
C LEU A 259 -2.72 -30.52 23.35
N LYS A 260 -1.80 -31.43 23.03
CA LYS A 260 -1.54 -32.64 23.80
C LYS A 260 -1.16 -32.28 25.24
N GLY A 261 -1.78 -32.96 26.20
CA GLY A 261 -1.59 -32.68 27.62
C GLY A 261 -2.53 -31.60 28.18
N GLU A 262 -3.25 -30.87 27.33
CA GLU A 262 -4.34 -30.00 27.75
C GLU A 262 -5.66 -30.80 27.80
N GLU A 263 -6.36 -30.73 28.92
CA GLU A 263 -7.70 -31.29 29.07
C GLU A 263 -8.67 -30.57 28.12
N TYR A 264 -9.68 -31.28 27.57
CA TYR A 264 -10.56 -30.69 26.56
C TYR A 264 -11.33 -29.46 27.05
N TYR A 265 -11.60 -29.36 28.35
CA TYR A 265 -12.28 -28.22 28.96
C TYR A 265 -11.35 -27.02 29.23
N ASP A 266 -10.03 -27.20 29.12
CA ASP A 266 -9.00 -26.14 29.26
C ASP A 266 -8.42 -25.70 27.89
N ARG A 267 -8.92 -26.27 26.79
CA ARG A 267 -8.63 -25.81 25.43
C ARG A 267 -9.63 -24.74 25.02
N HIS A 268 -9.12 -23.58 24.64
CA HIS A 268 -9.90 -22.38 24.44
C HIS A 268 -9.88 -21.92 23.00
N ILE A 269 -11.04 -21.40 22.58
CA ILE A 269 -11.28 -20.86 21.25
C ILE A 269 -11.80 -19.45 21.41
N ARG A 270 -11.17 -18.50 20.71
CA ARG A 270 -11.67 -17.13 20.61
C ARG A 270 -11.66 -16.65 19.18
N ILE A 271 -12.67 -15.88 18.82
CA ILE A 271 -12.81 -15.27 17.49
C ILE A 271 -13.30 -13.83 17.68
N ALA A 272 -12.67 -12.87 17.01
CA ALA A 272 -13.09 -11.48 17.03
C ALA A 272 -14.42 -11.31 16.28
N GLY A 273 -15.39 -10.69 16.96
CA GLY A 273 -16.69 -10.34 16.43
C GLY A 273 -16.72 -8.91 15.93
N VAL A 274 -17.81 -8.19 16.23
CA VAL A 274 -18.06 -6.80 15.82
C VAL A 274 -17.70 -5.85 16.97
N ASP A 275 -17.09 -4.70 16.67
CA ASP A 275 -16.87 -3.56 17.60
C ASP A 275 -16.24 -3.93 18.96
N GLY A 276 -15.15 -4.71 18.94
CA GLY A 276 -14.45 -5.15 20.15
C GLY A 276 -15.06 -6.38 20.84
N GLY A 277 -16.12 -6.96 20.28
CA GLY A 277 -16.68 -8.23 20.74
C GLY A 277 -15.74 -9.41 20.52
N ILE A 278 -15.68 -10.33 21.49
CA ILE A 278 -14.94 -11.59 21.40
C ILE A 278 -15.89 -12.76 21.65
N PHE A 279 -15.92 -13.72 20.74
CA PHE A 279 -16.56 -15.02 20.96
C PHE A 279 -15.67 -15.86 21.89
N ASN A 280 -16.24 -16.44 22.94
CA ASN A 280 -15.49 -17.20 23.97
C ASN A 280 -16.13 -18.58 24.20
N GLU A 281 -15.45 -19.65 23.77
CA GLU A 281 -15.83 -21.03 24.06
C GLU A 281 -14.62 -21.89 24.44
N ALA A 282 -14.89 -23.11 24.91
CA ALA A 282 -13.90 -24.16 25.10
C ALA A 282 -14.24 -25.37 24.23
N VAL A 283 -13.25 -26.19 23.90
CA VAL A 283 -13.43 -27.42 23.11
C VAL A 283 -14.45 -28.36 23.77
N GLN A 284 -14.45 -28.44 25.10
CA GLN A 284 -15.51 -29.10 25.89
C GLN A 284 -16.10 -28.14 26.93
N GLY A 285 -17.26 -27.56 26.61
CA GLY A 285 -17.92 -26.59 27.48
C GLY A 285 -18.48 -27.21 28.77
N ILE A 286 -18.16 -26.60 29.92
CA ILE A 286 -18.69 -26.97 31.24
C ILE A 286 -19.74 -25.98 31.77
N THR A 287 -20.04 -24.94 30.98
CA THR A 287 -21.09 -23.94 31.25
C THR A 287 -22.42 -24.34 30.60
N GLY A 288 -23.54 -23.79 31.07
CA GLY A 288 -24.87 -24.02 30.48
C GLY A 288 -25.40 -25.47 30.57
N LEU A 289 -24.72 -26.35 31.30
CA LEU A 289 -25.11 -27.75 31.46
C LEU A 289 -26.33 -27.91 32.37
N ARG A 290 -26.95 -29.09 32.33
CA ARG A 290 -28.05 -29.47 33.23
C ARG A 290 -27.63 -29.51 34.71
N ARG A 291 -26.34 -29.63 35.00
CA ARG A 291 -25.76 -29.71 36.34
C ARG A 291 -24.62 -28.71 36.43
N ASP A 292 -24.47 -28.11 37.59
CA ASP A 292 -23.47 -27.09 37.85
C ASP A 292 -22.20 -27.75 38.42
N PRO A 293 -21.03 -27.64 37.76
CA PRO A 293 -19.78 -28.14 38.34
C PRO A 293 -19.28 -27.28 39.52
N GLY A 294 -19.75 -26.03 39.60
CA GLY A 294 -19.27 -24.99 40.50
C GLY A 294 -19.26 -23.65 39.78
N GLU A 295 -19.67 -22.59 40.46
CA GLU A 295 -19.69 -21.23 39.89
C GLU A 295 -18.29 -20.76 39.49
N GLU A 296 -17.31 -20.94 40.37
CA GLU A 296 -15.91 -20.60 40.11
C GLU A 296 -15.34 -21.37 38.91
N ILE A 297 -15.69 -22.65 38.75
CA ILE A 297 -15.27 -23.48 37.61
C ILE A 297 -15.82 -22.93 36.30
N ARG A 298 -17.10 -22.56 36.27
CA ARG A 298 -17.74 -21.96 35.08
C ARG A 298 -17.14 -20.62 34.71
N ALA A 299 -16.89 -19.76 35.71
CA ALA A 299 -16.28 -18.46 35.51
C ALA A 299 -14.84 -18.59 34.99
N ALA A 300 -14.06 -19.51 35.55
CA ALA A 300 -12.69 -19.79 35.12
C ALA A 300 -12.62 -20.26 33.66
N GLN A 301 -13.48 -21.20 33.22
CA GLN A 301 -13.47 -21.65 31.82
C GLN A 301 -13.81 -20.50 30.86
N PHE A 302 -14.83 -19.72 31.21
CA PHE A 302 -15.21 -18.57 30.40
C PHE A 302 -14.06 -17.56 30.28
N ALA A 303 -13.33 -17.31 31.37
CA ALA A 303 -12.17 -16.45 31.43
C ALA A 303 -10.90 -17.05 30.77
N GLY A 304 -10.93 -18.31 30.30
CA GLY A 304 -9.78 -18.97 29.68
C GLY A 304 -8.74 -19.48 30.68
N GLN A 305 -9.10 -19.68 31.94
CA GLN A 305 -8.20 -20.12 32.99
C GLN A 305 -8.20 -21.65 33.10
N LYS A 306 -7.11 -22.20 33.64
CA LYS A 306 -7.05 -23.62 33.98
C LYS A 306 -8.09 -23.93 35.04
N LEU A 307 -8.93 -24.93 34.79
CA LEU A 307 -9.91 -25.35 35.78
C LEU A 307 -9.26 -26.08 36.96
N ALA A 308 -9.89 -25.97 38.13
CA ALA A 308 -9.47 -26.73 39.31
C ALA A 308 -9.59 -28.23 39.05
N ASP A 309 -8.89 -29.03 39.86
CA ASP A 309 -8.92 -30.49 39.77
C ASP A 309 -10.37 -31.01 39.73
N PRO A 310 -10.75 -31.87 38.77
CA PRO A 310 -12.07 -32.48 38.72
C PRO A 310 -12.56 -33.09 40.04
N GLU A 311 -11.68 -33.52 40.95
CA GLU A 311 -12.08 -33.99 42.29
C GLU A 311 -12.81 -32.92 43.13
N SER A 312 -12.58 -31.64 42.84
CA SER A 312 -13.21 -30.50 43.54
C SER A 312 -14.59 -30.11 42.99
N TRP A 313 -15.01 -30.64 41.84
CA TRP A 313 -16.27 -30.26 41.21
C TRP A 313 -17.44 -31.10 41.72
N ASP A 314 -18.67 -30.67 41.41
CA ASP A 314 -19.84 -31.52 41.60
C ASP A 314 -19.71 -32.84 40.81
N THR A 315 -19.72 -33.97 41.53
CA THR A 315 -19.55 -35.31 40.95
C THR A 315 -20.59 -35.66 39.89
N ARG A 316 -21.74 -34.98 39.86
CA ARG A 316 -22.76 -35.18 38.83
C ARG A 316 -22.29 -34.69 37.46
N VAL A 317 -21.30 -33.79 37.40
CA VAL A 317 -20.66 -33.32 36.16
C VAL A 317 -19.43 -34.18 35.83
N THR A 318 -18.49 -34.35 36.75
CA THR A 318 -17.18 -34.97 36.47
C THR A 318 -17.30 -36.41 35.96
N THR A 319 -18.18 -37.20 36.60
CA THR A 319 -18.47 -38.58 36.19
C THR A 319 -19.15 -38.70 34.82
N ARG A 320 -19.57 -37.57 34.23
CA ARG A 320 -20.32 -37.46 32.98
C ARG A 320 -19.62 -36.63 31.90
N LEU A 321 -18.36 -36.21 32.11
CA LEU A 321 -17.59 -35.49 31.08
C LEU A 321 -17.60 -36.21 29.73
N LYS A 322 -17.53 -37.54 29.73
CA LYS A 322 -17.62 -38.41 28.52
C LYS A 322 -18.90 -38.24 27.68
N TRP A 323 -19.95 -37.62 28.21
CA TRP A 323 -21.22 -37.37 27.51
C TRP A 323 -21.34 -35.93 27.00
N ILE A 324 -20.43 -35.05 27.41
CA ILE A 324 -20.38 -33.67 26.91
C ILE A 324 -19.63 -33.70 25.58
N PRO A 325 -20.22 -33.23 24.48
CA PRO A 325 -19.55 -33.21 23.18
C PRO A 325 -18.25 -32.42 23.21
N THR A 326 -17.25 -32.90 22.47
CA THR A 326 -16.05 -32.16 22.12
C THR A 326 -16.22 -31.52 20.75
N TRP A 327 -15.81 -30.26 20.61
CA TRP A 327 -15.96 -29.46 19.39
C TRP A 327 -14.60 -29.26 18.74
N ALA A 328 -14.28 -30.06 17.72
CA ALA A 328 -12.99 -30.02 17.07
C ALA A 328 -12.85 -28.88 16.04
N ASP A 329 -13.93 -28.53 15.34
CA ASP A 329 -13.86 -27.63 14.18
C ASP A 329 -14.73 -26.38 14.38
N TYR A 330 -14.20 -25.21 14.03
CA TYR A 330 -14.88 -23.91 14.00
C TYR A 330 -14.53 -23.21 12.71
N SER A 331 -15.49 -22.49 12.15
CA SER A 331 -15.32 -21.81 10.87
C SER A 331 -16.09 -20.50 10.85
N LEU A 332 -15.37 -19.40 10.65
CA LEU A 332 -15.90 -18.08 10.35
C LEU A 332 -15.69 -17.80 8.86
N THR A 333 -16.76 -17.41 8.16
CA THR A 333 -16.71 -17.05 6.74
C THR A 333 -17.32 -15.67 6.54
N GLN A 334 -16.49 -14.69 6.15
CA GLN A 334 -16.90 -13.33 5.80
C GLN A 334 -16.85 -13.22 4.27
N LEU A 335 -17.98 -13.54 3.62
CA LEU A 335 -18.07 -13.67 2.16
C LEU A 335 -18.55 -12.39 1.48
N THR A 336 -18.96 -11.40 2.27
CA THR A 336 -19.35 -10.05 1.83
C THR A 336 -18.75 -9.04 2.81
N ALA A 337 -18.73 -7.75 2.48
CA ALA A 337 -18.33 -6.71 3.42
C ALA A 337 -19.31 -6.49 4.59
N ASP A 338 -20.50 -7.10 4.57
CA ASP A 338 -21.61 -6.75 5.47
C ASP A 338 -22.13 -7.91 6.33
N GLY A 339 -21.71 -9.16 6.08
CA GLY A 339 -22.18 -10.31 6.84
C GLY A 339 -21.16 -11.44 6.92
N PHE A 340 -21.02 -12.03 8.11
CA PHE A 340 -20.28 -13.28 8.31
C PHE A 340 -21.17 -14.39 8.86
N GLY A 341 -20.85 -15.62 8.47
CA GLY A 341 -21.35 -16.85 9.06
C GLY A 341 -20.37 -17.40 10.10
N LEU A 342 -20.89 -17.99 11.18
CA LEU A 342 -20.10 -18.69 12.18
C LEU A 342 -20.72 -20.05 12.49
N LYS A 343 -19.90 -21.09 12.56
CA LYS A 343 -20.34 -22.48 12.79
C LYS A 343 -19.28 -23.30 13.50
N LYS A 344 -19.71 -24.34 14.21
CA LYS A 344 -18.83 -25.35 14.82
C LYS A 344 -19.28 -26.76 14.54
N ARG A 345 -18.39 -27.73 14.66
CA ARG A 345 -18.67 -29.15 14.44
C ARG A 345 -17.88 -30.01 15.41
N THR A 346 -18.48 -31.11 15.85
CA THR A 346 -17.82 -32.05 16.77
C THR A 346 -16.62 -32.74 16.12
N LYS A 347 -16.81 -33.28 14.91
CA LYS A 347 -15.77 -33.86 14.05
C LYS A 347 -16.29 -34.07 12.62
N PRO A 348 -15.42 -34.35 11.62
CA PRO A 348 -15.83 -34.74 10.28
C PRO A 348 -16.85 -35.89 10.25
N GLY A 349 -17.74 -35.87 9.25
CA GLY A 349 -18.87 -36.81 9.12
C GLY A 349 -20.09 -36.46 9.96
N GLN A 350 -20.04 -35.39 10.76
CA GLN A 350 -21.19 -34.83 11.48
C GLN A 350 -21.65 -33.50 10.86
N SER A 351 -22.88 -33.08 11.14
CA SER A 351 -23.39 -31.78 10.70
C SER A 351 -22.70 -30.64 11.46
N TRP A 352 -22.55 -29.49 10.78
CA TRP A 352 -22.20 -28.24 11.43
C TRP A 352 -23.39 -27.70 12.25
N VAL A 353 -23.11 -27.14 13.42
CA VAL A 353 -24.05 -26.37 14.22
C VAL A 353 -23.77 -24.90 14.00
N LYS A 354 -24.80 -24.15 13.58
CA LYS A 354 -24.71 -22.70 13.38
C LYS A 354 -24.55 -22.01 14.74
N ILE A 355 -23.70 -20.99 14.79
CA ILE A 355 -23.49 -20.10 15.94
C ILE A 355 -24.11 -18.75 15.59
N PRO A 356 -24.71 -18.01 16.54
CA PRO A 356 -25.10 -16.63 16.32
C PRO A 356 -23.92 -15.81 15.76
N SER A 357 -24.10 -15.22 14.58
CA SER A 357 -23.08 -14.42 13.87
C SER A 357 -23.53 -12.97 13.72
N GLY A 358 -22.84 -12.18 12.90
CA GLY A 358 -23.09 -10.74 12.76
C GLY A 358 -22.67 -10.18 11.41
N THR A 359 -22.33 -8.89 11.40
CA THR A 359 -22.06 -8.12 10.18
C THR A 359 -20.59 -8.20 9.76
N ARG A 360 -19.70 -7.55 10.51
CA ARG A 360 -18.29 -7.33 10.17
C ARG A 360 -17.40 -7.92 11.24
N ALA A 361 -16.85 -9.10 10.99
CA ALA A 361 -15.88 -9.68 11.88
C ALA A 361 -14.56 -8.91 11.80
N GLU A 362 -13.99 -8.56 12.94
CA GLU A 362 -12.73 -7.80 13.04
C GLU A 362 -11.47 -8.67 12.81
N GLY A 363 -11.63 -9.96 12.47
CA GLY A 363 -10.62 -10.67 11.70
C GLY A 363 -9.49 -11.36 12.47
N LEU A 364 -9.71 -11.77 13.72
CA LEU A 364 -8.74 -12.54 14.51
C LEU A 364 -9.35 -13.84 15.06
N ALA A 365 -8.57 -14.92 15.06
CA ALA A 365 -8.89 -16.16 15.78
C ALA A 365 -7.72 -16.64 16.64
N TYR A 366 -8.05 -17.24 17.79
CA TYR A 366 -7.12 -17.83 18.75
C TYR A 366 -7.47 -19.29 19.01
N LEU A 367 -6.43 -20.12 19.07
CA LEU A 367 -6.47 -21.51 19.52
C LEU A 367 -5.34 -21.76 20.51
N GLY A 368 -5.65 -22.42 21.62
CA GLY A 368 -4.66 -22.84 22.60
C GLY A 368 -5.28 -23.39 23.88
N GLY A 369 -4.48 -23.44 24.93
CA GLY A 369 -4.88 -23.91 26.26
C GLY A 369 -4.36 -23.04 27.40
N ALA A 370 -4.91 -23.27 28.58
CA ALA A 370 -4.49 -22.57 29.79
C ALA A 370 -3.07 -22.96 30.25
N THR A 371 -2.60 -24.17 29.90
CA THR A 371 -1.27 -24.66 30.32
C THR A 371 -0.28 -24.83 29.17
N GLN A 372 -0.73 -25.26 28.00
CA GLN A 372 0.12 -25.41 26.80
C GLN A 372 0.43 -24.06 26.14
N GLY A 373 -0.38 -23.03 26.38
CA GLY A 373 -0.32 -21.78 25.62
C GLY A 373 -1.03 -21.88 24.27
N GLY A 374 -0.79 -20.93 23.37
CA GLY A 374 -1.37 -20.96 22.04
C GLY A 374 -1.04 -19.78 21.16
N LEU A 375 -1.72 -19.73 20.02
CA LEU A 375 -1.48 -18.79 18.95
C LEU A 375 -2.77 -18.09 18.54
N ALA A 376 -2.69 -16.79 18.25
CA ALA A 376 -3.69 -16.10 17.46
C ALA A 376 -3.13 -15.64 16.12
N VAL A 377 -3.98 -15.67 15.10
CA VAL A 377 -3.72 -15.11 13.76
C VAL A 377 -4.83 -14.13 13.41
N GLY A 378 -4.47 -13.02 12.77
CA GLY A 378 -5.44 -12.07 12.26
C GLY A 378 -4.97 -11.33 11.01
N LEU A 379 -5.93 -10.75 10.30
CA LEU A 379 -5.71 -9.96 9.07
C LEU A 379 -6.21 -8.54 9.31
N ARG A 380 -5.37 -7.55 9.03
CA ARG A 380 -5.78 -6.14 9.01
C ARG A 380 -6.86 -5.91 7.97
N ASP A 381 -7.88 -5.15 8.34
CA ASP A 381 -8.98 -4.79 7.45
C ASP A 381 -9.75 -6.02 6.93
N PHE A 382 -9.86 -7.08 7.73
CA PHE A 382 -10.41 -8.38 7.34
C PHE A 382 -11.70 -8.31 6.52
N TRP A 383 -12.76 -7.68 7.05
CA TRP A 383 -14.05 -7.60 6.35
C TRP A 383 -14.03 -6.70 5.12
N LYS A 384 -13.14 -5.70 5.08
CA LYS A 384 -12.94 -4.83 3.91
C LYS A 384 -12.24 -5.55 2.76
N ARG A 385 -11.62 -6.70 3.03
CA ARG A 385 -10.84 -7.50 2.07
C ARG A 385 -11.50 -8.84 1.74
N TYR A 386 -12.82 -8.94 1.90
CA TYR A 386 -13.59 -10.16 1.63
C TYR A 386 -13.37 -10.67 0.17
N PRO A 387 -13.58 -11.97 -0.12
CA PRO A 387 -14.03 -13.02 0.79
C PRO A 387 -12.90 -13.65 1.61
N VAL A 388 -13.01 -13.59 2.93
CA VAL A 388 -11.99 -14.10 3.87
C VAL A 388 -12.59 -15.03 4.91
N GLY A 389 -11.74 -15.76 5.64
CA GLY A 389 -12.21 -16.70 6.65
C GLY A 389 -11.17 -17.06 7.70
N LEU A 390 -11.66 -17.61 8.81
CA LEU A 390 -10.84 -18.14 9.90
C LEU A 390 -11.35 -19.52 10.26
N ASP A 391 -10.48 -20.53 10.19
CA ASP A 391 -10.79 -21.90 10.57
C ASP A 391 -9.92 -22.35 11.72
N ILE A 392 -10.55 -23.05 12.67
CA ILE A 392 -9.90 -23.89 13.66
C ILE A 392 -10.34 -25.32 13.37
N SER A 393 -9.41 -26.24 13.19
CA SER A 393 -9.71 -27.66 12.96
C SER A 393 -8.97 -28.54 13.95
N ASN A 394 -9.51 -29.74 14.19
CA ASN A 394 -8.86 -30.76 15.01
C ASN A 394 -8.54 -30.33 16.46
N ALA A 395 -9.26 -29.36 17.03
CA ALA A 395 -8.97 -28.84 18.38
C ALA A 395 -9.16 -29.88 19.51
N ALA A 396 -9.83 -31.01 19.24
CA ALA A 396 -9.96 -32.15 20.14
C ALA A 396 -8.87 -33.23 19.98
N SER A 397 -7.91 -33.02 19.07
CA SER A 397 -6.79 -33.93 18.80
C SER A 397 -5.52 -33.54 19.58
N ASP A 398 -4.42 -34.30 19.45
CA ASP A 398 -3.12 -33.92 20.02
C ASP A 398 -2.59 -32.59 19.44
N THR A 399 -2.94 -32.30 18.18
CA THR A 399 -2.57 -31.08 17.45
C THR A 399 -3.81 -30.53 16.77
N GLY A 400 -4.11 -29.26 17.01
CA GLY A 400 -5.11 -28.51 16.26
C GLY A 400 -4.46 -27.72 15.12
N GLU A 401 -5.26 -27.22 14.18
CA GLU A 401 -4.79 -26.30 13.14
C GLU A 401 -5.55 -24.98 13.27
N LEU A 402 -4.84 -23.88 13.04
CA LEU A 402 -5.39 -22.53 12.96
C LEU A 402 -5.05 -21.97 11.57
N THR A 403 -6.08 -21.63 10.80
CA THR A 403 -5.95 -21.17 9.41
C THR A 403 -6.60 -19.81 9.24
N LEU A 404 -5.85 -18.86 8.67
CA LEU A 404 -6.38 -17.62 8.09
C LEU A 404 -6.51 -17.82 6.58
N TRP A 405 -7.69 -17.56 6.04
CA TRP A 405 -7.95 -17.52 4.61
C TRP A 405 -7.99 -16.06 4.14
N LEU A 406 -7.00 -15.70 3.31
CA LEU A 406 -6.96 -14.45 2.55
C LEU A 406 -7.95 -14.46 1.37
N TYR A 407 -8.22 -15.66 0.84
CA TYR A 407 -9.36 -15.93 -0.05
C TYR A 407 -10.05 -17.20 0.44
N SER A 408 -11.34 -17.12 0.76
CA SER A 408 -12.07 -18.22 1.40
C SER A 408 -12.58 -19.27 0.41
N PRO A 409 -12.36 -20.57 0.65
CA PRO A 409 -12.98 -21.66 -0.12
C PRO A 409 -14.50 -21.75 -0.07
N ALA A 410 -15.14 -20.95 0.78
CA ALA A 410 -16.60 -20.85 0.83
C ALA A 410 -17.17 -19.82 -0.15
N ALA A 411 -16.32 -19.04 -0.82
CA ALA A 411 -16.71 -18.12 -1.90
C ALA A 411 -16.75 -18.84 -3.25
N ASP A 412 -17.25 -18.15 -4.27
CA ASP A 412 -17.02 -18.54 -5.66
C ASP A 412 -15.51 -18.43 -5.99
N PRO A 413 -14.99 -19.16 -6.99
CA PRO A 413 -13.60 -19.06 -7.40
C PRO A 413 -13.24 -17.64 -7.84
N LEU A 414 -12.01 -17.20 -7.57
CA LEU A 414 -11.50 -15.93 -8.07
C LEU A 414 -11.31 -16.03 -9.60
N ASP A 415 -12.22 -15.42 -10.34
CA ASP A 415 -12.21 -15.37 -11.80
C ASP A 415 -11.66 -14.02 -12.28
N LEU A 416 -10.48 -14.06 -12.88
CA LEU A 416 -9.75 -12.88 -13.34
C LEU A 416 -9.76 -12.72 -14.86
N ARG A 417 -10.54 -13.54 -15.58
CA ARG A 417 -10.65 -13.47 -17.05
C ARG A 417 -11.28 -12.14 -17.50
N PRO A 418 -11.15 -11.77 -18.78
CA PRO A 418 -11.83 -10.62 -19.35
C PRO A 418 -13.34 -10.65 -19.09
N PHE A 419 -13.93 -9.49 -18.78
CA PHE A 419 -15.38 -9.39 -18.54
C PHE A 419 -16.24 -9.45 -19.81
N HIS A 420 -15.64 -9.27 -21.00
CA HIS A 420 -16.28 -9.39 -22.30
C HIS A 420 -15.36 -10.08 -23.33
N ASP A 421 -15.91 -10.46 -24.47
CA ASP A 421 -15.24 -11.24 -25.53
C ASP A 421 -14.63 -10.39 -26.65
N GLY A 422 -14.50 -9.07 -26.44
CA GLY A 422 -14.07 -8.10 -27.45
C GLY A 422 -15.18 -7.51 -28.32
N LEU A 423 -16.43 -7.98 -28.20
CA LEU A 423 -17.61 -7.43 -28.88
C LEU A 423 -17.50 -7.36 -30.42
N GLY A 424 -16.62 -8.18 -31.00
CA GLY A 424 -16.37 -8.23 -32.43
C GLY A 424 -15.47 -7.12 -33.00
N GLN A 425 -14.75 -6.38 -32.15
CA GLN A 425 -13.78 -5.37 -32.60
C GLN A 425 -12.61 -6.02 -33.37
N ASP A 426 -12.32 -5.53 -34.58
CA ASP A 426 -11.24 -6.03 -35.45
C ASP A 426 -10.22 -4.93 -35.78
N GLY A 427 -9.20 -4.81 -34.91
CA GLY A 427 -8.09 -3.89 -35.09
C GLY A 427 -8.32 -2.49 -34.50
N TYR A 428 -7.35 -1.61 -34.71
CA TYR A 428 -7.26 -0.34 -33.98
C TYR A 428 -8.39 0.66 -34.30
N GLU A 429 -9.00 0.58 -35.48
CA GLU A 429 -10.10 1.47 -35.87
C GLU A 429 -11.34 1.22 -35.00
N ASP A 430 -11.80 -0.04 -34.94
CA ASP A 430 -12.94 -0.44 -34.10
C ASP A 430 -12.68 -0.19 -32.61
N GLN A 431 -11.44 -0.42 -32.16
CA GLN A 431 -11.04 -0.19 -30.76
C GLN A 431 -11.12 1.28 -30.38
N LEU A 432 -10.66 2.17 -31.27
CA LEU A 432 -10.78 3.62 -31.05
C LEU A 432 -12.23 4.10 -31.19
N ASP A 433 -13.05 3.46 -32.04
CA ASP A 433 -14.49 3.77 -32.11
C ASP A 433 -15.22 3.36 -30.83
N ALA A 434 -14.89 2.20 -30.26
CA ALA A 434 -15.40 1.77 -28.95
C ALA A 434 -14.98 2.72 -27.82
N LEU A 435 -13.72 3.18 -27.84
CA LEU A 435 -13.19 4.17 -26.89
C LEU A 435 -14.03 5.46 -26.87
N GLU A 436 -14.55 5.91 -28.00
CA GLU A 436 -15.37 7.13 -28.07
C GLU A 436 -16.73 7.00 -27.36
N ILE A 437 -17.23 5.78 -27.10
CA ILE A 437 -18.53 5.56 -26.45
C ILE A 437 -18.43 5.00 -25.02
N THR A 438 -17.51 4.08 -24.74
CA THR A 438 -17.35 3.48 -23.39
C THR A 438 -16.16 4.05 -22.63
N TYR A 439 -15.31 4.84 -23.28
CA TYR A 439 -14.04 5.31 -22.74
C TYR A 439 -13.04 4.18 -22.41
N GLU A 440 -13.21 2.99 -22.98
CA GLU A 440 -12.27 1.85 -22.88
C GLU A 440 -11.46 1.68 -24.16
N ASP A 441 -10.14 1.58 -24.04
CA ASP A 441 -9.25 1.25 -25.14
C ASP A 441 -8.94 -0.26 -25.10
N TRP A 442 -9.82 -1.11 -25.64
CA TRP A 442 -9.62 -2.56 -25.61
C TRP A 442 -8.64 -3.06 -26.68
N GLU A 443 -7.94 -4.18 -26.43
CA GLU A 443 -7.16 -4.91 -27.43
C GLU A 443 -7.04 -6.39 -27.02
N PRO A 444 -7.18 -7.34 -27.96
CA PRO A 444 -7.14 -8.76 -27.62
C PRO A 444 -5.85 -9.17 -26.89
N GLY A 445 -5.99 -9.80 -25.73
CA GLY A 445 -4.88 -10.31 -24.93
C GLY A 445 -4.22 -9.27 -24.01
N PHE A 446 -4.70 -8.02 -24.02
CA PHE A 446 -4.28 -6.99 -23.07
C PHE A 446 -5.12 -6.95 -21.79
N ASP A 447 -6.32 -7.49 -21.85
CA ASP A 447 -7.28 -7.70 -20.77
C ASP A 447 -6.85 -8.85 -19.83
N THR A 448 -5.59 -8.84 -19.40
CA THR A 448 -4.95 -9.95 -18.68
C THR A 448 -4.48 -9.56 -17.28
N PRO A 449 -4.74 -10.41 -16.26
CA PRO A 449 -4.22 -10.24 -14.90
C PRO A 449 -2.78 -10.75 -14.75
N TYR A 450 -2.16 -11.30 -15.79
CA TYR A 450 -0.82 -11.91 -15.68
C TYR A 450 0.22 -10.89 -15.21
N GLY A 451 0.69 -11.07 -13.99
CA GLY A 451 1.72 -10.29 -13.35
C GLY A 451 1.23 -9.22 -12.36
N ILE A 452 -0.08 -9.09 -12.12
CA ILE A 452 -0.59 -8.25 -11.03
C ILE A 452 -0.16 -8.82 -9.67
N ALA A 453 -0.08 -7.98 -8.64
CA ALA A 453 0.24 -8.41 -7.29
C ALA A 453 -0.83 -8.01 -6.27
N ARG A 454 -0.75 -8.64 -5.10
CA ARG A 454 -1.50 -8.20 -3.92
C ARG A 454 -0.73 -8.48 -2.65
N THR A 455 -0.70 -7.49 -1.77
CA THR A 455 -0.09 -7.60 -0.44
C THR A 455 -1.16 -7.58 0.65
N SER A 456 -1.07 -8.49 1.61
CA SER A 456 -1.93 -8.60 2.78
C SER A 456 -1.12 -8.45 4.07
N GLU A 457 -1.61 -7.63 5.01
CA GLU A 457 -0.96 -7.39 6.30
C GLU A 457 -1.60 -8.29 7.39
N VAL A 458 -0.85 -9.32 7.77
CA VAL A 458 -1.25 -10.36 8.73
C VAL A 458 -0.48 -10.17 10.03
N TYR A 459 -1.06 -10.63 11.13
CA TYR A 459 -0.43 -10.58 12.45
C TYR A 459 -0.52 -11.94 13.16
N LEU A 460 0.56 -12.28 13.85
CA LEU A 460 0.64 -13.45 14.72
C LEU A 460 0.87 -12.99 16.16
N PHE A 461 0.22 -13.65 17.12
CA PHE A 461 0.38 -13.39 18.55
C PHE A 461 0.59 -14.69 19.29
N ALA A 462 1.73 -14.82 19.95
CA ALA A 462 2.07 -15.96 20.78
C ALA A 462 1.66 -15.71 22.23
N PHE A 463 1.12 -16.73 22.90
CA PHE A 463 0.72 -16.65 24.30
C PHE A 463 1.18 -17.87 25.09
N ASP A 464 1.76 -17.65 26.26
CA ASP A 464 2.20 -18.70 27.18
C ASP A 464 1.02 -19.48 27.82
N GLN A 465 -0.13 -18.83 27.88
CA GLN A 465 -1.42 -19.38 28.31
C GLN A 465 -2.54 -18.64 27.58
N THR A 466 -3.77 -19.16 27.59
CA THR A 466 -4.92 -18.43 27.04
C THR A 466 -5.01 -17.00 27.61
N PRO A 467 -4.98 -15.97 26.74
CA PRO A 467 -5.07 -14.59 27.18
C PRO A 467 -6.51 -14.21 27.56
N THR A 468 -6.65 -13.07 28.25
CA THR A 468 -7.97 -12.50 28.52
C THR A 468 -8.64 -12.05 27.21
N SER A 469 -9.97 -12.07 27.19
CA SER A 469 -10.75 -11.55 26.06
C SER A 469 -10.45 -10.07 25.80
N ASP A 470 -10.24 -9.26 26.84
CA ASP A 470 -9.88 -7.85 26.70
C ASP A 470 -8.53 -7.64 26.01
N LYS A 471 -7.54 -8.51 26.30
CA LYS A 471 -6.26 -8.47 25.60
C LYS A 471 -6.45 -8.83 24.12
N LEU A 472 -7.23 -9.86 23.81
CA LEU A 472 -7.53 -10.21 22.41
C LEU A 472 -8.27 -9.09 21.68
N ALA A 473 -9.25 -8.44 22.32
CA ALA A 473 -9.95 -7.28 21.75
C ALA A 473 -8.99 -6.11 21.49
N SER A 474 -8.08 -5.84 22.42
CA SER A 474 -7.05 -4.80 22.26
C SER A 474 -6.08 -5.11 21.11
N LEU A 475 -5.69 -6.38 20.96
CA LEU A 475 -4.83 -6.84 19.87
C LEU A 475 -5.55 -6.79 18.52
N THR A 476 -6.83 -7.14 18.48
CA THR A 476 -7.67 -6.97 17.28
C THR A 476 -7.76 -5.50 16.86
N ALA A 477 -8.01 -4.60 17.82
CA ALA A 477 -8.02 -3.15 17.54
C ALA A 477 -6.65 -2.66 17.03
N TYR A 478 -5.56 -3.15 17.62
CA TYR A 478 -4.19 -2.87 17.16
C TYR A 478 -3.95 -3.35 15.72
N ILE A 479 -4.48 -4.50 15.31
CA ILE A 479 -4.34 -5.02 13.93
C ILE A 479 -5.05 -4.11 12.93
N ASN A 480 -6.25 -3.66 13.25
CA ASN A 480 -7.09 -2.86 12.34
C ASN A 480 -6.73 -1.37 12.36
N ASP A 481 -5.97 -0.92 13.35
CA ASP A 481 -5.34 0.40 13.36
C ASP A 481 -3.92 0.36 13.94
N PRO A 482 -2.93 -0.16 13.18
CA PRO A 482 -1.56 -0.28 13.65
C PRO A 482 -0.98 1.11 13.98
N PRO A 483 -0.46 1.35 15.20
CA PRO A 483 0.09 2.65 15.58
C PRO A 483 1.24 3.09 14.66
N VAL A 484 1.18 4.34 14.21
CA VAL A 484 2.20 4.98 13.37
C VAL A 484 2.77 6.18 14.11
N LEU A 485 4.10 6.28 14.15
CA LEU A 485 4.80 7.51 14.51
C LEU A 485 5.17 8.26 13.24
N VAL A 486 4.95 9.57 13.22
CA VAL A 486 5.26 10.41 12.06
C VAL A 486 5.82 11.77 12.48
N ALA A 487 6.71 12.32 11.65
CA ALA A 487 7.28 13.64 11.85
C ALA A 487 6.22 14.75 11.75
N GLU A 488 6.50 15.89 12.37
CA GLU A 488 5.65 17.07 12.26
C GLU A 488 5.60 17.57 10.79
N PRO A 489 4.40 17.85 10.23
CA PRO A 489 4.22 18.48 8.91
C PRO A 489 5.14 19.67 8.67
N LYS A 490 5.26 20.55 9.67
CA LYS A 490 6.13 21.73 9.63
C LYS A 490 7.59 21.35 9.44
N TYR A 491 8.07 20.34 10.15
CA TYR A 491 9.44 19.89 10.06
C TYR A 491 9.72 19.25 8.69
N ILE A 492 8.81 18.39 8.20
CA ILE A 492 8.96 17.78 6.87
C ILE A 492 9.09 18.88 5.81
N HIS A 493 8.20 19.89 5.84
CA HIS A 493 8.23 21.03 4.93
C HIS A 493 9.56 21.81 5.03
N GLU A 494 10.01 22.16 6.24
CA GLU A 494 11.28 22.88 6.47
C GLU A 494 12.51 22.13 5.93
N THR A 495 12.49 20.80 5.88
CA THR A 495 13.62 20.04 5.33
C THR A 495 13.64 19.96 3.80
N GLN A 496 12.53 20.29 3.13
CA GLN A 496 12.33 20.13 1.69
C GLN A 496 12.52 18.67 1.19
N ALA A 497 12.55 17.69 2.10
CA ALA A 497 12.90 16.31 1.79
C ALA A 497 11.80 15.51 1.06
N LEU A 498 10.61 16.09 0.91
CA LEU A 498 9.49 15.54 0.14
C LEU A 498 8.87 16.63 -0.77
N GLY A 499 9.72 17.32 -1.51
CA GLY A 499 9.29 18.35 -2.45
C GLY A 499 9.01 19.71 -1.81
N GLU A 500 8.96 20.73 -2.66
CA GLU A 500 8.72 22.14 -2.30
C GLU A 500 7.34 22.63 -2.75
N TYR A 501 6.62 21.81 -3.51
CA TYR A 501 5.34 22.13 -4.16
C TYR A 501 4.13 22.04 -3.21
N TRP A 502 4.33 22.05 -1.90
CA TRP A 502 3.25 22.08 -0.93
C TRP A 502 3.71 22.89 0.28
N SER A 503 2.77 23.50 0.98
CA SER A 503 2.99 24.26 2.21
C SER A 503 1.98 23.84 3.28
N LEU A 504 2.17 24.24 4.53
CA LEU A 504 1.13 24.07 5.56
C LEU A 504 -0.14 24.88 5.20
N PRO A 505 -1.33 24.46 5.65
CA PRO A 505 -2.56 25.24 5.46
C PRO A 505 -2.42 26.67 6.01
N GLY A 506 -2.57 27.67 5.13
CA GLY A 506 -2.53 29.08 5.49
C GLY A 506 -3.94 29.63 5.72
N THR A 507 -4.21 30.21 6.89
CA THR A 507 -5.55 30.69 7.29
C THR A 507 -5.69 32.21 7.30
N THR A 508 -4.69 32.94 6.77
CA THR A 508 -4.67 34.42 6.84
C THR A 508 -5.59 35.08 5.81
N SER A 509 -5.93 34.40 4.70
CA SER A 509 -6.88 34.86 3.69
C SER A 509 -8.22 34.12 3.80
N PRO A 510 -9.37 34.82 3.76
CA PRO A 510 -10.69 34.19 3.68
C PRO A 510 -10.83 33.25 2.47
N ALA A 511 -10.25 33.60 1.33
CA ALA A 511 -10.30 32.78 0.12
C ALA A 511 -9.53 31.46 0.33
N ALA A 512 -8.33 31.51 0.92
CA ALA A 512 -7.58 30.31 1.26
C ALA A 512 -8.33 29.38 2.22
N THR A 513 -9.04 29.96 3.21
CA THR A 513 -9.87 29.18 4.16
C THR A 513 -10.99 28.42 3.44
N ILE A 514 -11.64 29.04 2.46
CA ILE A 514 -12.67 28.37 1.62
C ILE A 514 -12.05 27.21 0.84
N LEU A 515 -10.83 27.36 0.32
CA LEU A 515 -10.15 26.28 -0.40
C LEU A 515 -9.85 25.10 0.53
N GLU A 516 -9.38 25.33 1.76
CA GLU A 516 -9.16 24.27 2.75
C GLU A 516 -10.45 23.54 3.12
N ASP A 517 -11.55 24.29 3.30
CA ASP A 517 -12.87 23.69 3.56
C ASP A 517 -13.35 22.81 2.39
N ARG A 518 -13.02 23.19 1.16
CA ARG A 518 -13.33 22.41 -0.05
C ARG A 518 -12.45 21.16 -0.18
N LEU A 519 -11.17 21.24 0.17
CA LEU A 519 -10.32 20.04 0.25
C LEU A 519 -10.88 19.05 1.28
N ARG A 520 -11.31 19.54 2.44
CA ARG A 520 -11.97 18.70 3.46
C ARG A 520 -13.27 18.10 2.94
N PHE A 521 -14.12 18.89 2.27
CA PHE A 521 -15.35 18.40 1.64
C PHE A 521 -15.09 17.24 0.66
N ILE A 522 -14.10 17.38 -0.22
CA ILE A 522 -13.70 16.34 -1.16
C ILE A 522 -13.24 15.09 -0.42
N PHE A 523 -12.35 15.25 0.56
CA PHE A 523 -11.81 14.15 1.34
C PHE A 523 -12.93 13.37 2.07
N ASP A 524 -13.82 14.09 2.77
CA ASP A 524 -14.94 13.49 3.50
C ASP A 524 -15.91 12.75 2.55
N PHE A 525 -16.15 13.30 1.35
CA PHE A 525 -16.96 12.65 0.33
C PHE A 525 -16.34 11.32 -0.12
N TYR A 526 -15.07 11.29 -0.54
CA TYR A 526 -14.41 10.06 -1.01
C TYR A 526 -14.30 9.01 0.09
N LYS A 527 -13.94 9.42 1.31
CA LYS A 527 -13.94 8.54 2.47
C LYS A 527 -15.33 7.94 2.71
N GLY A 528 -16.40 8.74 2.57
CA GLY A 528 -17.78 8.27 2.67
C GLY A 528 -18.20 7.32 1.56
N GLN A 529 -17.79 7.59 0.31
CA GLN A 529 -18.15 6.77 -0.86
C GLN A 529 -17.59 5.34 -0.75
N ILE A 530 -16.39 5.14 -0.21
CA ILE A 530 -15.83 3.78 0.01
C ILE A 530 -16.83 2.90 0.74
N GLU A 531 -17.38 3.40 1.86
CA GLU A 531 -18.38 2.68 2.62
C GLU A 531 -19.70 2.59 1.83
N GLN A 532 -20.27 3.71 1.39
CA GLN A 532 -21.60 3.73 0.76
C GLN A 532 -21.68 2.88 -0.51
N ARG A 533 -20.59 2.77 -1.27
CA ARG A 533 -20.51 2.03 -2.54
C ARG A 533 -19.89 0.64 -2.39
N ARG A 534 -19.45 0.28 -1.18
CA ARG A 534 -18.82 -1.00 -0.87
C ARG A 534 -17.59 -1.26 -1.75
N TRP A 535 -16.71 -0.26 -1.87
CA TRP A 535 -15.41 -0.43 -2.53
C TRP A 535 -14.44 -1.21 -1.62
N TYR A 536 -14.79 -2.48 -1.46
CA TYR A 536 -14.19 -3.47 -0.58
C TYR A 536 -14.02 -4.75 -1.38
N GLY A 537 -12.99 -5.51 -1.07
CA GLY A 537 -12.71 -6.74 -1.81
C GLY A 537 -11.26 -7.15 -1.67
N PHE A 538 -10.99 -8.41 -1.96
CA PHE A 538 -9.65 -8.99 -1.91
C PHE A 538 -8.66 -8.18 -2.76
N LEU A 539 -9.05 -7.84 -3.99
CA LEU A 539 -8.27 -6.99 -4.90
C LEU A 539 -8.68 -5.52 -4.75
N ASP A 540 -9.96 -5.21 -4.85
CA ASP A 540 -10.52 -3.86 -5.00
C ASP A 540 -10.24 -2.88 -3.85
N TYR A 541 -10.14 -3.36 -2.60
CA TYR A 541 -10.01 -2.45 -1.45
C TYR A 541 -8.72 -1.63 -1.52
N GLY A 542 -8.93 -0.31 -1.57
CA GLY A 542 -7.92 0.73 -1.66
C GLY A 542 -8.21 1.72 -2.80
N ASP A 543 -8.87 1.25 -3.86
CA ASP A 543 -9.26 2.08 -4.99
C ASP A 543 -10.65 2.73 -4.82
N PHE A 544 -10.99 3.59 -5.77
CA PHE A 544 -12.30 4.21 -5.96
C PHE A 544 -12.60 4.34 -7.46
N MET A 545 -13.81 4.78 -7.80
CA MET A 545 -14.23 4.86 -9.21
C MET A 545 -14.00 6.25 -9.83
N HIS A 546 -14.00 6.30 -11.17
CA HIS A 546 -13.54 7.44 -11.96
C HIS A 546 -14.65 8.45 -12.27
N THR A 547 -15.85 8.02 -12.71
CA THR A 547 -16.95 8.96 -13.07
C THR A 547 -18.34 8.46 -12.66
N TYR A 548 -19.24 9.41 -12.42
CA TYR A 548 -20.60 9.17 -11.93
C TYR A 548 -21.65 9.09 -13.04
N ASP A 549 -22.63 8.21 -12.86
CA ASP A 549 -23.86 8.11 -13.63
C ASP A 549 -24.98 8.86 -12.86
N PRO A 550 -25.36 10.07 -13.30
CA PRO A 550 -26.34 10.89 -12.59
C PRO A 550 -27.77 10.35 -12.69
N ASP A 551 -28.05 9.46 -13.65
CA ASP A 551 -29.39 8.92 -13.89
C ASP A 551 -29.62 7.65 -13.06
N ARG A 552 -28.59 6.81 -12.93
CA ARG A 552 -28.63 5.58 -12.11
C ARG A 552 -28.19 5.81 -10.66
N HIS A 553 -27.68 6.99 -10.32
CA HIS A 553 -27.16 7.31 -8.99
C HIS A 553 -26.09 6.32 -8.52
N THR A 554 -25.20 5.95 -9.44
CA THR A 554 -24.06 5.06 -9.19
C THR A 554 -22.82 5.61 -9.87
N TRP A 555 -21.65 5.26 -9.35
CA TRP A 555 -20.44 5.33 -10.15
C TRP A 555 -20.56 4.35 -11.32
N ARG A 556 -19.94 4.68 -12.46
CA ARG A 556 -20.08 3.96 -13.73
C ARG A 556 -19.26 2.66 -13.74
N TYR A 557 -19.51 1.79 -12.77
CA TYR A 557 -18.79 0.54 -12.53
C TYR A 557 -18.81 -0.44 -13.72
N ASP A 558 -19.75 -0.27 -14.65
CA ASP A 558 -20.02 -1.15 -15.77
C ASP A 558 -19.79 -0.50 -17.14
N ILE A 559 -19.17 0.68 -17.19
CA ILE A 559 -18.95 1.42 -18.45
C ILE A 559 -17.46 1.70 -18.64
N GLY A 560 -16.76 0.74 -19.22
CA GLY A 560 -15.40 0.90 -19.73
C GLY A 560 -14.46 1.68 -18.81
N GLY A 561 -13.87 2.75 -19.33
CA GLY A 561 -12.95 3.62 -18.60
C GLY A 561 -13.59 4.55 -17.57
N TYR A 562 -14.82 4.34 -17.14
CA TYR A 562 -15.42 5.16 -16.07
C TYR A 562 -15.54 4.45 -14.72
N ALA A 563 -15.13 3.18 -14.66
CA ALA A 563 -15.18 2.34 -13.47
C ALA A 563 -13.98 2.58 -12.55
N TRP A 564 -13.13 1.59 -12.24
CA TRP A 564 -11.99 1.76 -11.31
C TRP A 564 -10.98 2.78 -11.82
N ASP A 565 -10.53 3.67 -10.94
CA ASP A 565 -9.80 4.90 -11.30
C ASP A 565 -8.31 4.68 -11.56
N ASN A 566 -7.69 3.66 -10.97
CA ASN A 566 -6.31 3.25 -11.25
C ASN A 566 -5.31 4.43 -11.35
N SER A 567 -5.37 5.37 -10.40
CA SER A 567 -4.49 6.55 -10.33
C SER A 567 -4.57 7.52 -11.51
N GLU A 568 -5.66 7.55 -12.29
CA GLU A 568 -5.82 8.49 -13.41
C GLU A 568 -5.86 9.94 -12.89
N LEU A 569 -5.04 10.82 -13.50
CA LEU A 569 -4.82 12.19 -13.03
C LEU A 569 -4.36 12.31 -11.57
N SER A 570 -3.59 11.34 -11.08
CA SER A 570 -2.80 11.45 -9.84
C SER A 570 -3.56 11.76 -8.54
N PRO A 571 -4.68 11.09 -8.22
CA PRO A 571 -5.29 11.21 -6.89
C PRO A 571 -4.32 10.78 -5.78
N ASP A 572 -3.40 9.84 -6.03
CA ASP A 572 -2.34 9.46 -5.11
C ASP A 572 -1.52 10.67 -4.65
N LEU A 573 -1.17 11.57 -5.57
CA LEU A 573 -0.45 12.80 -5.23
C LEU A 573 -1.33 13.71 -4.37
N PHE A 574 -2.59 13.92 -4.75
CA PHE A 574 -3.50 14.77 -3.97
C PHE A 574 -3.61 14.27 -2.52
N PHE A 575 -3.94 13.00 -2.32
CA PHE A 575 -4.19 12.47 -0.98
C PHE A 575 -2.92 12.38 -0.12
N TRP A 576 -1.75 12.05 -0.70
CA TRP A 576 -0.49 12.10 0.04
C TRP A 576 -0.08 13.52 0.43
N LEU A 577 -0.23 14.50 -0.47
CA LEU A 577 0.06 15.89 -0.14
C LEU A 577 -0.94 16.46 0.87
N TYR A 578 -2.22 16.09 0.77
CA TYR A 578 -3.22 16.44 1.77
C TYR A 578 -2.85 15.88 3.16
N PHE A 579 -2.32 14.66 3.23
CA PHE A 579 -1.76 14.13 4.47
C PHE A 579 -0.55 14.95 4.96
N LEU A 580 0.45 15.21 4.11
CA LEU A 580 1.66 15.96 4.50
C LEU A 580 1.35 17.34 5.08
N ARG A 581 0.30 18.00 4.57
CA ARG A 581 -0.16 19.31 5.04
C ARG A 581 -0.82 19.26 6.41
N THR A 582 -1.60 18.21 6.67
CA THR A 582 -2.56 18.18 7.78
C THR A 582 -2.13 17.29 8.94
N GLY A 583 -1.32 16.26 8.68
CA GLY A 583 -1.02 15.20 9.66
C GLY A 583 -2.22 14.34 10.02
N SER A 584 -3.32 14.40 9.25
CA SER A 584 -4.57 13.69 9.58
C SER A 584 -4.42 12.17 9.51
N LYS A 585 -4.84 11.48 10.57
CA LYS A 585 -4.94 10.01 10.61
C LYS A 585 -5.78 9.45 9.47
N ASP A 586 -6.92 10.06 9.22
CA ASP A 586 -7.83 9.62 8.18
C ASP A 586 -7.19 9.76 6.80
N ALA A 587 -6.51 10.88 6.54
CA ALA A 587 -5.82 11.11 5.27
C ALA A 587 -4.69 10.10 5.04
N TYR A 588 -3.90 9.80 6.09
CA TYR A 588 -2.87 8.76 6.00
C TYR A 588 -3.46 7.40 5.68
N ARG A 589 -4.53 6.98 6.39
CA ARG A 589 -5.14 5.66 6.19
C ARG A 589 -5.79 5.52 4.82
N PHE A 590 -6.41 6.59 4.32
CA PHE A 590 -6.96 6.64 2.97
C PHE A 590 -5.84 6.48 1.92
N ALA A 591 -4.79 7.29 2.00
CA ALA A 591 -3.67 7.24 1.05
C ALA A 591 -2.84 5.96 1.16
N GLU A 592 -2.73 5.37 2.36
CA GLU A 592 -2.11 4.06 2.61
C GLU A 592 -2.87 2.96 1.89
N ALA A 593 -4.20 2.91 2.02
CA ALA A 593 -5.03 1.92 1.34
C ALA A 593 -4.92 2.07 -0.19
N LEU A 594 -5.01 3.30 -0.70
CA LEU A 594 -4.82 3.62 -2.12
C LEU A 594 -3.47 3.11 -2.63
N THR A 595 -2.38 3.43 -1.93
CA THR A 595 -1.03 3.02 -2.31
C THR A 595 -0.85 1.49 -2.33
N ARG A 596 -1.47 0.79 -1.36
CA ARG A 596 -1.43 -0.68 -1.27
C ARG A 596 -2.31 -1.37 -2.32
N HIS A 597 -3.15 -0.62 -3.01
CA HIS A 597 -3.90 -1.08 -4.18
C HIS A 597 -3.16 -0.73 -5.46
N THR A 598 -3.00 0.55 -5.75
CA THR A 598 -2.56 1.05 -7.06
C THR A 598 -1.11 0.70 -7.38
N GLY A 599 -0.26 0.52 -6.35
CA GLY A 599 1.11 0.06 -6.54
C GLY A 599 1.28 -1.45 -6.72
N GLU A 600 0.20 -2.23 -6.57
CA GLU A 600 0.21 -3.70 -6.51
C GLU A 600 -0.74 -4.33 -7.55
N VAL A 601 -2.03 -3.99 -7.51
CA VAL A 601 -3.05 -4.61 -8.36
C VAL A 601 -3.03 -4.00 -9.76
N ASP A 602 -2.82 -2.68 -9.86
CA ASP A 602 -2.94 -1.94 -11.12
C ASP A 602 -1.63 -1.93 -11.93
N VAL A 603 -0.61 -2.66 -11.48
CA VAL A 603 0.75 -2.69 -12.06
C VAL A 603 1.19 -4.12 -12.32
N TYR A 604 1.95 -4.32 -13.40
CA TYR A 604 2.57 -5.60 -13.71
C TYR A 604 3.98 -5.70 -13.11
N HIS A 605 4.22 -6.78 -12.37
CA HIS A 605 5.47 -7.02 -11.64
C HIS A 605 6.41 -8.03 -12.33
N ILE A 606 5.90 -8.75 -13.33
CA ILE A 606 6.60 -9.74 -14.16
C ILE A 606 6.12 -9.64 -15.63
N GLY A 607 6.69 -10.47 -16.51
CA GLY A 607 6.32 -10.51 -17.93
C GLY A 607 6.88 -9.36 -18.76
N ASN A 608 6.45 -9.27 -20.02
CA ASN A 608 6.95 -8.28 -20.98
C ASN A 608 6.53 -6.85 -20.64
N TRP A 609 5.46 -6.69 -19.85
CA TRP A 609 4.92 -5.40 -19.43
C TRP A 609 5.29 -5.03 -18.00
N LYS A 610 6.26 -5.75 -17.39
CA LYS A 610 6.78 -5.42 -16.06
C LYS A 610 7.15 -3.95 -15.98
N GLY A 611 6.57 -3.26 -15.01
CA GLY A 611 6.78 -1.85 -14.76
C GLY A 611 5.76 -0.92 -15.41
N LEU A 612 4.81 -1.44 -16.18
CA LEU A 612 3.63 -0.69 -16.64
C LEU A 612 2.43 -0.96 -15.73
N GLY A 613 1.57 0.04 -15.59
CA GLY A 613 0.24 -0.15 -15.02
C GLY A 613 -0.85 -0.06 -16.06
N THR A 614 -2.06 -0.47 -15.69
CA THR A 614 -3.23 -0.46 -16.58
C THR A 614 -4.07 0.77 -16.32
N ARG A 615 -4.44 1.48 -17.39
CA ARG A 615 -5.40 2.58 -17.35
C ARG A 615 -6.74 2.14 -16.71
N HIS A 616 -7.40 3.08 -16.07
CA HIS A 616 -8.74 2.95 -15.48
C HIS A 616 -9.75 2.20 -16.36
N GLY A 617 -10.55 1.32 -15.76
CA GLY A 617 -11.38 0.35 -16.47
C GLY A 617 -12.33 -0.43 -15.56
N VAL A 618 -13.21 -1.26 -16.16
CA VAL A 618 -14.16 -2.12 -15.42
C VAL A 618 -13.42 -3.11 -14.53
N GLN A 619 -12.32 -3.66 -15.01
CA GLN A 619 -11.38 -4.43 -14.20
C GLN A 619 -10.08 -3.62 -14.09
N HIS A 620 -9.35 -3.82 -13.00
CA HIS A 620 -8.05 -3.16 -12.78
C HIS A 620 -7.00 -3.47 -13.87
N TRP A 621 -7.25 -4.45 -14.74
CA TRP A 621 -6.37 -4.89 -15.82
C TRP A 621 -7.04 -4.97 -17.21
N SER A 622 -8.29 -4.50 -17.39
CA SER A 622 -9.02 -4.71 -18.66
C SER A 622 -8.53 -3.84 -19.83
N ASP A 623 -8.14 -2.59 -19.57
CA ASP A 623 -7.81 -1.62 -20.62
C ASP A 623 -6.43 -1.93 -21.27
N SER A 624 -6.28 -1.68 -22.57
CA SER A 624 -5.05 -1.98 -23.32
C SER A 624 -3.98 -0.89 -23.26
N ALA A 625 -4.28 0.27 -22.67
CA ALA A 625 -3.30 1.31 -22.40
C ALA A 625 -2.45 0.93 -21.18
N LYS A 626 -1.48 0.02 -21.40
CA LYS A 626 -0.45 -0.30 -20.41
C LYS A 626 0.61 0.79 -20.44
N GLN A 627 0.72 1.59 -19.39
CA GLN A 627 1.52 2.80 -19.38
C GLN A 627 2.23 3.04 -18.05
N ALA A 628 3.36 3.74 -18.12
CA ALA A 628 4.15 4.09 -16.94
C ALA A 628 3.44 5.09 -16.02
N ARG A 629 2.49 5.87 -16.53
CA ARG A 629 1.78 6.92 -15.78
C ARG A 629 0.90 6.40 -14.62
N ILE A 630 0.54 5.11 -14.65
CA ILE A 630 -0.20 4.42 -13.58
C ILE A 630 0.80 3.83 -12.57
N SER A 631 1.84 3.16 -13.07
CA SER A 631 2.91 2.60 -12.22
C SER A 631 3.80 3.66 -11.58
N GLN A 632 3.72 4.92 -12.04
CA GLN A 632 4.39 6.12 -11.58
C GLN A 632 4.99 6.00 -10.16
N PRO A 633 6.33 5.81 -10.05
CA PRO A 633 7.03 5.69 -8.77
C PRO A 633 6.80 6.84 -7.79
N GLN A 634 6.55 8.05 -8.29
CA GLN A 634 6.31 9.23 -7.45
C GLN A 634 5.09 9.05 -6.52
N TYR A 635 4.08 8.29 -6.94
CA TYR A 635 2.88 8.02 -6.13
C TYR A 635 3.20 7.25 -4.83
N ARG A 636 4.29 6.46 -4.85
CA ARG A 636 4.72 5.63 -3.71
C ARG A 636 5.85 6.25 -2.89
N LYS A 637 6.46 7.34 -3.39
CA LYS A 637 7.61 8.01 -2.76
C LYS A 637 7.31 8.49 -1.34
N TYR A 638 6.17 9.14 -1.15
CA TYR A 638 5.78 9.69 0.16
C TYR A 638 5.64 8.58 1.19
N PHE A 639 4.84 7.56 0.88
CA PHE A 639 4.62 6.42 1.76
C PHE A 639 5.93 5.68 2.08
N PHE A 640 6.78 5.44 1.07
CA PHE A 640 8.07 4.78 1.26
C PHE A 640 8.90 5.47 2.33
N TYR A 641 9.05 6.80 2.26
CA TYR A 641 9.85 7.53 3.22
C TYR A 641 9.17 7.69 4.59
N LEU A 642 7.87 8.02 4.62
CA LEU A 642 7.10 8.21 5.86
C LEU A 642 7.04 6.93 6.71
N SER A 643 6.88 5.78 6.07
CA SER A 643 6.85 4.46 6.73
C SER A 643 8.20 4.01 7.28
N GLY A 644 9.27 4.78 7.07
CA GLY A 644 10.64 4.40 7.45
C GLY A 644 11.29 3.41 6.48
N GLY A 645 10.84 3.39 5.22
CA GLY A 645 11.36 2.54 4.16
C GLY A 645 10.68 1.17 4.10
N ASP A 646 9.35 1.12 4.02
CA ASP A 646 8.60 -0.14 3.85
C ASP A 646 9.22 -1.01 2.74
N GLU A 647 9.68 -2.21 3.13
CA GLU A 647 10.51 -3.03 2.24
C GLU A 647 9.71 -3.75 1.14
N ARG A 648 8.37 -3.75 1.19
CA ARG A 648 7.57 -4.16 0.04
C ARG A 648 7.55 -3.04 -0.99
N VAL A 649 7.22 -1.82 -0.59
CA VAL A 649 7.26 -0.67 -1.50
C VAL A 649 8.67 -0.40 -2.03
N GLY A 650 9.72 -0.62 -1.23
CA GLY A 650 11.10 -0.55 -1.69
C GLY A 650 11.42 -1.51 -2.84
N GLU A 651 10.88 -2.73 -2.81
CA GLU A 651 10.98 -3.70 -3.90
C GLU A 651 10.18 -3.24 -5.13
N LEU A 652 8.95 -2.77 -4.95
CA LEU A 652 8.14 -2.23 -6.05
C LEU A 652 8.89 -1.10 -6.79
N LEU A 653 9.49 -0.17 -6.04
CA LEU A 653 10.28 0.91 -6.61
C LEU A 653 11.51 0.41 -7.40
N GLU A 654 12.09 -0.73 -7.03
CA GLU A 654 13.19 -1.36 -7.77
C GLU A 654 12.71 -2.07 -9.04
N GLU A 655 11.54 -2.71 -8.99
CA GLU A 655 10.92 -3.35 -10.16
C GLU A 655 10.67 -2.34 -11.29
N LEU A 656 10.25 -1.12 -10.93
CA LEU A 656 9.94 -0.03 -11.88
C LEU A 656 11.18 0.52 -12.62
N LEU A 657 12.40 0.15 -12.21
CA LEU A 657 13.63 0.50 -12.93
C LEU A 657 13.79 -0.23 -14.27
N ASP A 658 12.96 -1.25 -14.52
CA ASP A 658 12.91 -2.00 -15.78
C ASP A 658 11.89 -1.44 -16.78
N THR A 659 11.11 -0.42 -16.40
CA THR A 659 10.03 0.14 -17.23
C THR A 659 10.52 0.65 -18.58
N ASP A 660 11.76 1.15 -18.69
CA ASP A 660 12.31 1.65 -19.95
C ASP A 660 12.48 0.56 -21.03
N LYS A 661 12.58 -0.72 -20.63
CA LYS A 661 12.65 -1.85 -21.55
C LYS A 661 11.34 -2.08 -22.29
N THR A 662 10.22 -1.73 -21.67
CA THR A 662 8.88 -2.02 -22.20
C THR A 662 8.60 -1.30 -23.50
N TYR A 663 9.20 -0.12 -23.74
CA TYR A 663 9.03 0.64 -25.00
C TYR A 663 9.66 -0.06 -26.22
N GLY A 664 10.50 -1.09 -26.00
CA GLY A 664 10.97 -1.98 -27.06
C GLY A 664 9.96 -3.07 -27.44
N GLU A 665 9.06 -3.41 -26.51
CA GLU A 665 8.04 -4.46 -26.65
C GLU A 665 6.66 -3.88 -26.99
N LEU A 666 6.33 -2.69 -26.47
CA LEU A 666 5.03 -2.06 -26.57
C LEU A 666 5.16 -0.55 -26.76
N ASP A 667 4.52 -0.03 -27.82
CA ASP A 667 4.37 1.40 -28.02
C ASP A 667 3.00 1.86 -27.45
N PRO A 668 2.96 2.75 -26.45
CA PRO A 668 1.70 3.26 -25.91
C PRO A 668 0.94 4.15 -26.90
N GLN A 669 1.58 4.64 -27.97
CA GLN A 669 0.99 5.48 -29.01
C GLN A 669 0.61 4.68 -30.28
N ARG A 670 0.72 3.34 -30.25
CA ARG A 670 0.58 2.46 -31.44
C ARG A 670 -0.69 2.65 -32.26
N LYS A 671 -1.79 3.08 -31.63
CA LYS A 671 -3.10 3.27 -32.27
C LYS A 671 -3.30 4.69 -32.83
N VAL A 672 -2.59 5.69 -32.30
CA VAL A 672 -2.86 7.11 -32.55
C VAL A 672 -1.72 7.88 -33.22
N ARG A 673 -0.51 7.31 -33.25
CA ARG A 673 0.66 7.94 -33.88
C ARG A 673 0.54 7.99 -35.40
N THR A 674 0.92 9.11 -36.03
CA THR A 674 0.72 9.36 -37.48
C THR A 674 1.99 9.31 -38.32
N ASP A 675 3.16 9.18 -37.69
CA ASP A 675 4.50 9.17 -38.28
C ASP A 675 5.00 7.76 -38.67
N GLY A 676 4.20 6.71 -38.45
CA GLY A 676 4.43 5.36 -38.98
C GLY A 676 5.57 4.54 -38.36
N TRP A 677 6.28 5.09 -37.37
CA TRP A 677 7.28 4.38 -36.55
C TRP A 677 6.65 3.25 -35.72
N LYS A 678 7.44 2.20 -35.51
CA LYS A 678 7.14 1.03 -34.68
C LYS A 678 8.42 0.62 -33.94
N PRO A 679 8.32 -0.01 -32.75
CA PRO A 679 9.48 -0.63 -32.12
C PRO A 679 10.11 -1.69 -33.02
N SER A 680 11.44 -1.77 -33.03
CA SER A 680 12.19 -2.83 -33.70
C SER A 680 13.37 -3.28 -32.83
N PRO A 681 13.76 -4.57 -32.89
CA PRO A 681 14.85 -5.09 -32.06
C PRO A 681 16.15 -4.28 -32.24
N ASN A 682 16.87 -4.06 -31.15
CA ASN A 682 18.16 -3.32 -31.11
C ASN A 682 18.09 -1.89 -31.67
N SER A 683 16.92 -1.26 -31.65
CA SER A 683 16.71 0.12 -32.13
C SER A 683 16.43 1.07 -30.96
N THR A 684 16.40 2.36 -31.23
CA THR A 684 15.86 3.34 -30.28
C THR A 684 14.36 3.10 -30.08
N VAL A 685 13.83 3.56 -28.94
CA VAL A 685 12.43 3.43 -28.55
C VAL A 685 11.80 4.80 -28.35
N SER A 686 10.52 4.95 -28.68
CA SER A 686 9.79 6.21 -28.53
C SER A 686 9.06 6.23 -27.20
N PHE A 687 9.18 7.34 -26.45
CA PHE A 687 8.31 7.63 -25.31
C PHE A 687 7.98 9.13 -25.21
N GLY A 688 6.85 9.45 -24.58
CA GLY A 688 6.39 10.82 -24.35
C GLY A 688 7.21 11.54 -23.28
N LEU A 689 7.43 12.85 -23.45
CA LEU A 689 8.22 13.66 -22.50
C LEU A 689 7.42 14.07 -21.24
N GLY A 690 6.13 13.75 -21.19
CA GLY A 690 5.25 13.96 -20.05
C GLY A 690 4.91 12.66 -19.33
N THR A 691 3.84 11.97 -19.76
CA THR A 691 3.29 10.77 -19.10
C THR A 691 4.33 9.68 -18.85
N ASP A 692 5.13 9.38 -19.87
CA ASP A 692 6.09 8.28 -19.83
C ASP A 692 7.39 8.70 -19.11
N TRP A 693 8.01 9.78 -19.57
CA TRP A 693 9.28 10.25 -19.02
C TRP A 693 9.19 10.68 -17.56
N SER A 694 8.09 11.30 -17.12
CA SER A 694 7.92 11.66 -15.70
C SER A 694 8.00 10.44 -14.79
N SER A 695 7.43 9.32 -15.21
CA SER A 695 7.42 8.07 -14.46
C SER A 695 8.79 7.39 -14.45
N LEU A 696 9.48 7.36 -15.59
CA LEU A 696 10.85 6.89 -15.69
C LEU A 696 11.80 7.72 -14.81
N ALA A 697 11.71 9.05 -14.93
CA ALA A 697 12.52 9.99 -14.17
C ALA A 697 12.28 9.89 -12.67
N ALA A 698 11.03 9.68 -12.22
CA ALA A 698 10.71 9.44 -10.82
C ALA A 698 11.42 8.19 -10.28
N GLY A 699 11.33 7.07 -11.00
CA GLY A 699 11.97 5.82 -10.60
C GLY A 699 13.49 5.96 -10.50
N TRP A 700 14.10 6.59 -11.49
CA TRP A 700 15.54 6.84 -11.48
C TRP A 700 15.96 7.81 -10.36
N LEU A 701 15.20 8.87 -10.12
CA LEU A 701 15.49 9.81 -9.03
C LEU A 701 15.38 9.11 -7.67
N ILE A 702 14.35 8.30 -7.46
CA ILE A 702 14.14 7.56 -6.21
C ILE A 702 15.29 6.56 -5.98
N GLU A 703 15.68 5.79 -6.98
CA GLU A 703 16.81 4.84 -6.84
C GLU A 703 18.14 5.58 -6.61
N TRP A 704 18.33 6.73 -7.26
CA TRP A 704 19.47 7.59 -6.98
C TRP A 704 19.42 8.06 -5.52
N GLU A 705 18.32 8.66 -5.05
CA GLU A 705 18.12 9.08 -3.66
C GLU A 705 18.43 7.95 -2.67
N ARG A 706 17.89 6.74 -2.91
CA ARG A 706 18.09 5.57 -2.04
C ARG A 706 19.53 5.06 -2.03
N ARG A 707 20.32 5.35 -3.07
CA ARG A 707 21.62 4.71 -3.35
C ARG A 707 21.49 3.17 -3.39
N GLY A 708 20.39 2.69 -3.99
CA GLY A 708 20.13 1.27 -4.18
C GLY A 708 21.10 0.61 -5.18
N SER A 709 20.90 -0.66 -5.51
CA SER A 709 21.87 -1.43 -6.31
C SER A 709 22.16 -0.84 -7.71
N ARG A 710 21.22 -0.07 -8.29
CA ARG A 710 21.30 0.50 -9.64
C ARG A 710 21.41 2.02 -9.65
N TRP A 711 21.75 2.65 -8.52
CA TRP A 711 21.75 4.12 -8.40
C TRP A 711 22.64 4.86 -9.41
N GLN A 712 23.75 4.25 -9.85
CA GLN A 712 24.65 4.85 -10.84
C GLN A 712 24.05 4.82 -12.25
N GLU A 713 23.40 3.72 -12.62
CA GLU A 713 22.61 3.60 -13.84
C GLU A 713 21.47 4.63 -13.83
N ALA A 714 20.69 4.65 -12.74
CA ALA A 714 19.58 5.55 -12.54
C ALA A 714 20.00 7.03 -12.66
N LYS A 715 21.07 7.43 -11.95
CA LYS A 715 21.67 8.77 -12.08
C LYS A 715 22.00 9.10 -13.54
N THR A 716 22.63 8.17 -14.24
CA THR A 716 23.09 8.39 -15.64
C THR A 716 21.90 8.54 -16.59
N LYS A 717 20.91 7.65 -16.51
CA LYS A 717 19.68 7.71 -17.32
C LYS A 717 18.91 9.02 -17.08
N LEU A 718 18.73 9.40 -15.82
CA LEU A 718 18.06 10.66 -15.47
C LEU A 718 18.83 11.87 -16.02
N THR A 719 20.14 11.94 -15.78
CA THR A 719 20.96 13.09 -16.21
C THR A 719 21.01 13.20 -17.74
N ASN A 720 21.18 12.08 -18.44
CA ASN A 720 21.26 12.06 -19.90
C ASN A 720 19.92 12.43 -20.55
N THR A 721 18.79 11.94 -20.02
CA THR A 721 17.48 12.27 -20.59
C THR A 721 17.08 13.71 -20.29
N ILE A 722 17.40 14.25 -19.09
CA ILE A 722 17.29 15.69 -18.78
C ILE A 722 18.12 16.52 -19.77
N SER A 723 19.37 16.11 -20.03
CA SER A 723 20.21 16.78 -21.02
C SER A 723 19.65 16.65 -22.44
N GLY A 724 19.05 15.51 -22.80
CA GLY A 724 18.40 15.29 -24.08
C GLY A 724 17.25 16.26 -24.29
N ILE A 725 16.35 16.38 -23.31
CA ILE A 725 15.23 17.34 -23.33
C ILE A 725 15.74 18.77 -23.47
N ALA A 726 16.78 19.16 -22.72
CA ALA A 726 17.37 20.48 -22.81
C ALA A 726 17.95 20.81 -24.21
N ASN A 727 18.42 19.78 -24.92
CA ASN A 727 19.00 19.92 -26.25
C ASN A 727 17.96 19.87 -27.38
N LEU A 728 16.73 19.46 -27.12
CA LEU A 728 15.63 19.55 -28.09
C LEU A 728 15.29 21.02 -28.35
N THR A 729 15.13 21.40 -29.61
CA THR A 729 14.90 22.81 -30.02
C THR A 729 13.70 23.43 -29.30
N ASN A 730 12.65 22.64 -29.06
CA ASN A 730 11.43 23.06 -28.37
C ASN A 730 11.27 22.43 -26.96
N GLY A 731 12.30 21.78 -26.42
CA GLY A 731 12.22 21.17 -25.08
C GLY A 731 11.03 20.23 -24.90
N PHE A 732 10.26 20.40 -23.81
CA PHE A 732 9.05 19.61 -23.53
C PHE A 732 7.93 19.78 -24.57
N VAL A 733 7.88 20.90 -25.31
CA VAL A 733 6.87 21.15 -26.37
C VAL A 733 7.05 20.19 -27.56
N THR A 734 8.21 19.55 -27.68
CA THR A 734 8.49 18.52 -28.69
C THR A 734 7.52 17.33 -28.59
N GLY A 735 7.03 17.01 -27.39
CA GLY A 735 6.00 16.00 -27.11
C GLY A 735 6.53 14.59 -26.84
N SER A 736 7.48 14.11 -27.63
CA SER A 736 8.16 12.82 -27.45
C SER A 736 9.62 12.87 -27.90
N GLY A 737 10.38 11.81 -27.60
CA GLY A 737 11.75 11.64 -28.07
C GLY A 737 12.10 10.18 -28.32
N LEU A 738 13.25 9.96 -28.96
CA LEU A 738 13.80 8.62 -29.19
C LEU A 738 14.92 8.34 -28.18
N TYR A 739 14.71 7.34 -27.34
CA TYR A 739 15.67 6.88 -26.34
C TYR A 739 16.46 5.68 -26.85
N ASP A 740 17.77 5.70 -26.62
CA ASP A 740 18.66 4.59 -26.92
C ASP A 740 18.84 3.70 -25.67
N PRO A 741 18.38 2.43 -25.68
CA PRO A 741 18.46 1.55 -24.52
C PRO A 741 19.88 1.09 -24.18
N VAL A 742 20.87 1.33 -25.06
CA VAL A 742 22.28 0.97 -24.85
C VAL A 742 23.08 2.19 -24.38
N THR A 743 22.95 3.32 -25.07
CA THR A 743 23.71 4.54 -24.71
C THR A 743 23.03 5.39 -23.64
N TRP A 744 21.75 5.11 -23.36
CA TRP A 744 20.91 5.84 -22.42
C TRP A 744 20.81 7.33 -22.73
N THR A 745 20.73 7.66 -24.02
CA THR A 745 20.60 9.04 -24.51
C THR A 745 19.22 9.25 -25.12
N LEU A 746 18.76 10.50 -25.12
CA LEU A 746 17.46 10.90 -25.67
C LEU A 746 17.68 11.90 -26.81
N GLY A 747 17.18 11.54 -28.00
CA GLY A 747 17.19 12.36 -29.20
C GLY A 747 15.78 12.80 -29.62
N PRO A 748 15.68 13.54 -30.74
CA PRO A 748 14.40 14.03 -31.24
C PRO A 748 13.49 12.88 -31.73
N PRO A 749 12.18 13.14 -31.88
CA PRO A 749 11.22 12.13 -32.31
C PRO A 749 11.42 11.73 -33.80
N PRO A 750 10.81 10.63 -34.25
CA PRO A 750 10.94 10.17 -35.65
C PRO A 750 10.56 11.22 -36.71
N SER A 751 9.63 12.12 -36.40
CA SER A 751 9.19 13.20 -37.29
C SER A 751 10.19 14.35 -37.46
N ASP A 752 11.20 14.46 -36.58
CA ASP A 752 12.17 15.56 -36.58
C ASP A 752 13.62 15.09 -36.31
N PRO A 753 14.19 14.19 -37.14
CA PRO A 753 15.52 13.63 -36.89
C PRO A 753 16.64 14.69 -36.89
N GLY A 754 16.39 15.86 -37.50
CA GLY A 754 17.31 16.98 -37.55
C GLY A 754 17.17 17.97 -36.38
N ASN A 755 16.27 17.73 -35.43
CA ASN A 755 15.96 18.61 -34.29
C ASN A 755 15.68 20.07 -34.73
N GLN A 756 14.91 20.25 -35.80
CA GLN A 756 14.54 21.57 -36.32
C GLN A 756 13.41 22.23 -35.50
N GLY A 757 12.75 21.46 -34.63
CA GLY A 757 11.66 21.89 -33.77
C GLY A 757 10.36 21.17 -34.12
N ASN A 758 9.84 20.40 -33.17
CA ASN A 758 8.53 19.75 -33.24
C ASN A 758 7.59 20.39 -32.21
N VAL A 759 6.28 20.40 -32.49
CA VAL A 759 5.25 20.85 -31.53
C VAL A 759 4.20 19.75 -31.45
N SER A 760 4.12 19.10 -30.29
CA SER A 760 3.10 18.09 -29.98
C SER A 760 2.70 18.23 -28.52
N ILE A 761 1.51 18.77 -28.29
CA ILE A 761 0.98 19.06 -26.95
C ILE A 761 -0.11 18.04 -26.62
N SER A 762 -0.06 17.53 -25.39
CA SER A 762 -1.13 16.79 -24.76
C SER A 762 -1.41 17.40 -23.39
N HIS A 763 -2.69 17.54 -23.05
CA HIS A 763 -3.12 17.95 -21.71
C HIS A 763 -2.75 16.91 -20.63
N LEU A 764 -2.44 15.67 -21.04
CA LEU A 764 -2.03 14.62 -20.10
C LEU A 764 -0.56 14.75 -19.65
N ASN A 765 0.27 15.51 -20.35
CA ASN A 765 1.72 15.48 -20.11
C ASN A 765 2.12 15.94 -18.69
N ALA A 766 1.41 16.90 -18.10
CA ALA A 766 1.79 17.48 -16.81
C ALA A 766 1.04 16.92 -15.59
N VAL A 767 0.02 16.08 -15.82
CA VAL A 767 -0.97 15.71 -14.78
C VAL A 767 -0.73 14.32 -14.17
N PHE A 768 0.42 13.70 -14.46
CA PHE A 768 0.85 12.40 -13.91
C PHE A 768 2.19 12.45 -13.16
N GLY A 769 2.45 13.55 -12.44
CA GLY A 769 3.66 13.69 -11.61
C GLY A 769 4.83 14.48 -12.23
N LEU A 770 4.71 14.95 -13.47
CA LEU A 770 5.80 15.67 -14.15
C LEU A 770 6.32 16.89 -13.36
N PRO A 771 5.50 17.88 -12.93
CA PRO A 771 5.99 19.04 -12.18
C PRO A 771 6.63 18.66 -10.83
N GLU A 772 6.09 17.66 -10.15
CA GLU A 772 6.63 17.16 -8.88
C GLU A 772 8.01 16.55 -9.09
N VAL A 773 8.15 15.69 -10.09
CA VAL A 773 9.43 15.03 -10.44
C VAL A 773 10.46 16.04 -10.96
N VAL A 774 10.04 16.97 -11.81
CA VAL A 774 10.94 17.97 -12.40
C VAL A 774 11.45 18.94 -11.35
N SER A 775 10.59 19.46 -10.46
CA SER A 775 11.04 20.35 -9.38
C SER A 775 12.04 19.65 -8.45
N GLU A 776 11.76 18.40 -8.05
CA GLU A 776 12.68 17.61 -7.23
C GLU A 776 13.99 17.31 -7.97
N ALA A 777 13.95 16.94 -9.25
CA ALA A 777 15.15 16.67 -10.03
C ALA A 777 16.02 17.93 -10.22
N ILE A 778 15.41 19.09 -10.45
CA ILE A 778 16.11 20.39 -10.54
C ILE A 778 16.81 20.69 -9.21
N ALA A 779 16.10 20.59 -8.08
CA ALA A 779 16.67 20.82 -6.75
C ALA A 779 17.79 19.83 -6.43
N TYR A 780 17.62 18.56 -6.82
CA TYR A 780 18.57 17.49 -6.53
C TYR A 780 19.84 17.60 -7.36
N LEU A 781 19.75 17.96 -8.65
CA LEU A 781 20.93 18.17 -9.51
C LEU A 781 21.70 19.43 -9.14
N ALA A 782 21.04 20.45 -8.58
CA ALA A 782 21.66 21.71 -8.18
C ALA A 782 22.56 22.29 -9.30
N ASP A 783 23.83 22.57 -9.01
CA ASP A 783 24.79 23.15 -9.97
C ASP A 783 25.11 22.22 -11.15
N ASP A 784 24.88 20.91 -11.03
CA ASP A 784 25.14 19.92 -12.08
C ASP A 784 23.99 19.81 -13.10
N ILE A 785 22.94 20.64 -12.97
CA ILE A 785 21.80 20.64 -13.89
C ILE A 785 22.23 20.96 -15.34
N PRO A 786 21.83 20.16 -16.35
CA PRO A 786 22.12 20.45 -17.74
C PRO A 786 21.60 21.83 -18.18
N LYS A 787 22.49 22.60 -18.82
CA LYS A 787 22.20 23.96 -19.28
C LYS A 787 20.96 23.98 -20.18
N GLY A 788 19.99 24.83 -19.84
CA GLY A 788 18.76 25.00 -20.62
C GLY A 788 17.58 24.15 -20.15
N PHE A 789 17.79 23.12 -19.31
CA PHE A 789 16.68 22.27 -18.84
C PHE A 789 15.64 23.06 -18.04
N LYS A 790 16.06 23.80 -16.99
CA LYS A 790 15.15 24.64 -16.19
C LYS A 790 14.39 25.65 -17.05
N GLN A 791 15.05 26.22 -18.06
CA GLN A 791 14.39 27.15 -19.00
C GLN A 791 13.37 26.43 -19.88
N ALA A 792 13.69 25.25 -20.42
CA ALA A 792 12.74 24.46 -21.22
C ALA A 792 11.50 24.05 -20.42
N TRP A 793 11.66 23.80 -19.11
CA TRP A 793 10.54 23.56 -18.20
C TRP A 793 9.71 24.82 -17.97
N LEU A 794 10.35 25.95 -17.62
CA LEU A 794 9.66 27.23 -17.45
C LEU A 794 8.93 27.68 -18.73
N ASP A 795 9.52 27.42 -19.90
CA ASP A 795 8.90 27.64 -21.21
C ASP A 795 7.59 26.84 -21.32
N TYR A 796 7.60 25.54 -20.99
CA TYR A 796 6.38 24.73 -21.00
C TYR A 796 5.32 25.29 -20.02
N CYS A 797 5.71 25.58 -18.78
CA CYS A 797 4.84 26.15 -17.76
C CYS A 797 4.22 27.49 -18.18
N TYR A 798 5.01 28.36 -18.83
CA TYR A 798 4.56 29.67 -19.25
C TYR A 798 3.68 29.61 -20.49
N TYR A 799 4.11 28.90 -21.53
CA TYR A 799 3.45 28.95 -22.83
C TYR A 799 2.23 28.05 -22.96
N TYR A 800 2.04 27.07 -22.06
CA TYR A 800 0.90 26.15 -22.10
C TYR A 800 -0.43 26.90 -22.27
N HIS A 801 -0.65 27.95 -21.46
CA HIS A 801 -1.82 28.83 -21.54
C HIS A 801 -1.43 30.31 -21.72
N ALA A 802 -0.35 30.58 -22.47
CA ALA A 802 -0.09 31.92 -23.00
C ALA A 802 -1.02 32.23 -24.18
N SER A 803 -1.03 33.49 -24.63
CA SER A 803 -1.82 33.84 -25.82
C SER A 803 -1.32 33.09 -27.06
N ALA A 804 -2.23 32.81 -28.01
CA ALA A 804 -1.88 32.18 -29.28
C ALA A 804 -0.79 32.97 -30.04
N SER A 805 -0.74 34.29 -29.87
CA SER A 805 0.30 35.15 -30.43
C SER A 805 1.68 34.85 -29.83
N GLU A 806 1.79 34.78 -28.50
CA GLU A 806 3.04 34.44 -27.81
C GLU A 806 3.53 33.03 -28.19
N GLN A 807 2.61 32.05 -28.22
CA GLN A 807 2.94 30.68 -28.63
C GLN A 807 3.47 30.64 -30.07
N LYS A 808 2.79 31.32 -31.01
CA LYS A 808 3.20 31.36 -32.41
C LYS A 808 4.52 32.10 -32.61
N GLU A 809 4.76 33.16 -31.86
CA GLU A 809 6.04 33.88 -31.86
C GLU A 809 7.18 32.98 -31.38
N ARG A 810 6.95 32.18 -30.33
CA ARG A 810 7.97 31.31 -29.72
C ARG A 810 8.21 29.99 -30.49
N TYR A 811 7.16 29.37 -31.01
CA TYR A 811 7.18 27.99 -31.56
C TYR A 811 6.71 27.89 -33.01
N GLY A 812 6.39 29.01 -33.67
CA GLY A 812 5.93 29.04 -35.06
C GLY A 812 4.46 28.67 -35.26
N VAL A 813 3.83 28.04 -34.26
CA VAL A 813 2.41 27.67 -34.23
C VAL A 813 1.82 27.96 -32.85
N SER A 814 0.50 28.21 -32.79
CA SER A 814 -0.23 28.20 -31.52
C SER A 814 -0.59 26.77 -31.14
N PHE A 815 -0.75 26.51 -29.84
CA PHE A 815 -1.12 25.19 -29.35
C PHE A 815 -2.59 24.88 -29.63
N SER A 816 -2.89 23.61 -29.90
CA SER A 816 -4.24 23.11 -30.12
C SER A 816 -4.57 22.06 -29.05
N LYS A 817 -5.87 21.82 -28.81
CA LYS A 817 -6.36 20.86 -27.80
C LYS A 817 -5.80 21.08 -26.37
N ILE A 818 -5.55 22.35 -26.01
CA ILE A 818 -5.29 22.72 -24.62
C ILE A 818 -6.59 22.56 -23.82
N SER A 819 -6.52 21.91 -22.67
CA SER A 819 -7.61 21.65 -21.74
C SER A 819 -7.02 21.42 -20.34
N LEU A 820 -7.87 21.20 -19.32
CA LEU A 820 -7.43 21.06 -17.94
C LEU A 820 -6.67 22.30 -17.45
N LEU A 821 -7.17 23.49 -17.78
CA LEU A 821 -6.54 24.76 -17.44
C LEU A 821 -6.47 24.96 -15.92
N GLN A 822 -7.51 24.55 -15.17
CA GLN A 822 -7.46 24.55 -13.71
C GLN A 822 -6.34 23.65 -13.19
N ALA A 823 -6.16 22.47 -13.79
CA ALA A 823 -5.06 21.55 -13.44
C ALA A 823 -3.69 22.15 -13.74
N HIS A 824 -3.54 22.84 -14.87
CA HIS A 824 -2.27 23.43 -15.32
C HIS A 824 -1.96 24.78 -14.67
N SER A 825 -2.89 25.37 -13.92
CA SER A 825 -2.65 26.60 -13.13
C SER A 825 -1.42 26.48 -12.23
N ARG A 826 -1.17 25.29 -11.66
CA ARG A 826 0.00 24.99 -10.82
C ARG A 826 1.34 25.07 -11.55
N LEU A 827 1.35 24.90 -12.87
CA LEU A 827 2.54 25.15 -13.68
C LEU A 827 2.83 26.65 -13.78
N ALA A 828 1.79 27.45 -14.03
CA ALA A 828 1.92 28.91 -14.02
C ALA A 828 2.33 29.42 -12.63
N ALA A 829 1.79 28.86 -11.56
CA ALA A 829 2.19 29.18 -10.19
C ALA A 829 3.67 28.88 -9.91
N TYR A 830 4.15 27.69 -10.26
CA TYR A 830 5.57 27.33 -10.15
C TYR A 830 6.45 28.32 -10.93
N ALA A 831 6.11 28.59 -12.20
CA ALA A 831 6.87 29.52 -13.03
C ALA A 831 6.82 30.95 -12.48
N ALA A 832 5.70 31.40 -11.92
CA ALA A 832 5.55 32.70 -11.30
C ALA A 832 6.44 32.85 -10.07
N TYR A 833 6.48 31.82 -9.21
CA TYR A 833 7.36 31.77 -8.05
C TYR A 833 8.84 31.81 -8.46
N GLU A 834 9.25 30.95 -9.40
CA GLU A 834 10.65 30.89 -9.86
C GLU A 834 11.13 32.16 -10.58
N THR A 835 10.22 32.85 -11.28
CA THR A 835 10.55 34.07 -12.03
C THR A 835 10.20 35.36 -11.30
N GLN A 836 9.61 35.26 -10.10
CA GLN A 836 9.09 36.39 -9.31
C GLN A 836 8.15 37.29 -10.13
N ASN A 837 7.26 36.67 -10.91
CA ASN A 837 6.38 37.35 -11.86
C ASN A 837 4.92 37.38 -11.38
N LYS A 838 4.49 38.53 -10.85
CA LYS A 838 3.13 38.74 -10.32
C LYS A 838 2.02 38.59 -11.37
N THR A 839 2.25 39.02 -12.62
CA THR A 839 1.25 38.86 -13.69
C THR A 839 0.97 37.39 -13.98
N LEU A 840 2.02 36.56 -13.94
CA LEU A 840 1.90 35.12 -14.12
C LEU A 840 1.22 34.44 -12.92
N ALA A 841 1.48 34.92 -11.70
CA ALA A 841 0.79 34.46 -10.49
C ALA A 841 -0.72 34.74 -10.57
N LEU A 842 -1.12 35.92 -11.05
CA LEU A 842 -2.53 36.25 -11.26
C LEU A 842 -3.18 35.39 -12.35
N ARG A 843 -2.44 35.05 -13.42
CA ARG A 843 -2.92 34.09 -14.42
C ARG A 843 -3.15 32.70 -13.84
N ALA A 844 -2.28 32.25 -12.93
CA ALA A 844 -2.51 30.97 -12.24
C ALA A 844 -3.82 30.98 -11.44
N TRP A 845 -4.11 32.06 -10.71
CA TRP A 845 -5.39 32.17 -10.00
C TRP A 845 -6.59 32.35 -10.93
N GLU A 846 -6.46 33.09 -12.03
CA GLU A 846 -7.49 33.20 -13.08
C GLU A 846 -7.81 31.84 -13.68
N ASP A 847 -6.79 31.08 -14.09
CA ASP A 847 -6.97 29.74 -14.63
C ASP A 847 -7.57 28.80 -13.58
N PHE A 848 -7.23 28.95 -12.30
CA PHE A 848 -7.82 28.14 -11.23
C PHE A 848 -9.30 28.47 -10.98
N TYR A 849 -9.68 29.75 -10.91
CA TYR A 849 -11.03 30.18 -10.52
C TYR A 849 -12.00 30.33 -11.69
N ALA A 850 -11.52 30.53 -12.92
CA ALA A 850 -12.35 31.00 -14.03
C ALA A 850 -12.04 30.31 -15.38
N SER A 851 -11.78 29.00 -15.37
CA SER A 851 -11.57 28.21 -16.60
C SER A 851 -12.44 26.95 -16.70
N ASP A 852 -11.93 25.79 -16.30
CA ASP A 852 -12.55 24.47 -16.30
C ASP A 852 -12.41 23.78 -14.93
N GLY A 853 -12.70 22.48 -14.84
CA GLY A 853 -12.67 21.72 -13.58
C GLY A 853 -13.76 22.16 -12.61
N LEU A 854 -13.41 22.31 -11.32
CA LEU A 854 -14.34 22.67 -10.26
C LEU A 854 -14.38 24.17 -10.05
N LEU A 855 -15.34 24.83 -10.71
CA LEU A 855 -15.56 26.27 -10.58
C LEU A 855 -15.98 26.67 -9.16
N PRO A 856 -15.64 27.90 -8.72
CA PRO A 856 -15.97 28.36 -7.38
C PRO A 856 -17.47 28.52 -7.11
N ASP A 857 -18.30 28.63 -8.14
CA ASP A 857 -19.77 28.73 -8.06
C ASP A 857 -20.48 27.40 -8.41
N ALA A 858 -19.72 26.31 -8.58
CA ALA A 858 -20.28 24.96 -8.64
C ALA A 858 -21.07 24.63 -7.35
N PRO A 859 -21.89 23.55 -7.33
CA PRO A 859 -22.78 23.29 -6.19
C PRO A 859 -22.10 23.19 -4.82
N TRP A 860 -20.87 22.63 -4.73
CA TRP A 860 -20.08 22.47 -3.49
C TRP A 860 -20.87 21.85 -2.32
N ASN A 861 -21.76 20.90 -2.65
CA ASN A 861 -22.59 20.17 -1.69
C ASN A 861 -22.81 18.72 -2.17
N ILE A 862 -23.44 17.93 -1.30
CA ILE A 862 -23.92 16.58 -1.61
C ILE A 862 -25.45 16.57 -1.70
N THR A 863 -25.98 15.67 -2.53
CA THR A 863 -27.41 15.33 -2.57
C THR A 863 -27.61 13.92 -2.03
N HIS A 864 -28.55 13.74 -1.11
CA HIS A 864 -28.91 12.43 -0.59
C HIS A 864 -30.01 11.80 -1.45
N VAL A 865 -29.79 10.58 -1.92
CA VAL A 865 -30.72 9.81 -2.77
C VAL A 865 -31.09 8.51 -2.06
N ASN A 866 -32.38 8.18 -2.03
CA ASN A 866 -32.91 6.98 -1.39
C ASN A 866 -34.26 6.55 -2.02
N GLY A 867 -34.97 5.62 -1.41
CA GLY A 867 -36.29 5.20 -1.88
C GLY A 867 -36.21 4.20 -3.04
N SER A 868 -37.05 4.37 -4.06
CA SER A 868 -37.11 3.46 -5.21
C SER A 868 -36.02 3.71 -6.26
N ASP A 869 -35.30 4.81 -6.17
CA ASP A 869 -34.35 5.25 -7.20
C ASP A 869 -33.01 4.52 -7.09
N VAL A 870 -32.69 3.97 -5.91
CA VAL A 870 -31.40 3.33 -5.60
C VAL A 870 -31.56 2.06 -4.77
N LEU A 871 -30.57 1.17 -4.88
CA LEU A 871 -30.53 -0.08 -4.11
C LEU A 871 -30.43 0.15 -2.60
N ILE A 872 -29.59 1.11 -2.20
CA ILE A 872 -29.37 1.56 -0.82
C ILE A 872 -29.27 3.09 -0.79
N PRO A 873 -29.58 3.76 0.34
CA PRO A 873 -29.41 5.20 0.46
C PRO A 873 -27.95 5.61 0.24
N VAL A 874 -27.74 6.67 -0.52
CA VAL A 874 -26.41 7.16 -0.90
C VAL A 874 -26.38 8.69 -0.95
N ASP A 875 -25.21 9.24 -0.73
CA ASP A 875 -24.90 10.63 -1.02
C ASP A 875 -24.15 10.70 -2.35
N GLU A 876 -24.45 11.71 -3.14
CA GLU A 876 -23.85 11.94 -4.44
C GLU A 876 -23.42 13.39 -4.63
N ALA A 877 -22.44 13.57 -5.51
CA ALA A 877 -21.99 14.85 -5.99
C ALA A 877 -21.75 14.76 -7.50
N ALA A 878 -22.83 14.52 -8.25
CA ALA A 878 -22.81 14.25 -9.69
C ALA A 878 -22.19 15.38 -10.56
N TRP A 879 -21.92 16.54 -9.95
CA TRP A 879 -21.31 17.70 -10.59
C TRP A 879 -19.77 17.62 -10.67
N PHE A 880 -19.13 16.58 -10.13
CA PHE A 880 -17.70 16.30 -10.33
C PHE A 880 -17.40 14.81 -10.58
N ALA A 881 -16.23 14.56 -11.17
CA ALA A 881 -15.59 13.26 -11.30
C ALA A 881 -14.24 13.23 -10.56
N THR A 882 -13.58 12.06 -10.55
CA THR A 882 -12.29 11.87 -9.84
C THR A 882 -11.14 12.65 -10.45
N ASN A 883 -11.15 12.79 -11.77
CA ASN A 883 -10.23 13.67 -12.48
C ASN A 883 -10.26 15.12 -11.96
N ASP A 884 -11.46 15.65 -11.74
CA ASP A 884 -11.64 17.04 -11.32
C ASP A 884 -11.11 17.25 -9.90
N ILE A 885 -11.44 16.37 -8.96
CA ILE A 885 -11.03 16.54 -7.55
C ILE A 885 -9.52 16.32 -7.36
N ALA A 886 -8.91 15.42 -8.12
CA ALA A 886 -7.48 15.14 -8.01
C ALA A 886 -6.69 16.37 -8.45
N GLN A 887 -7.04 16.93 -9.61
CA GLN A 887 -6.36 18.12 -10.12
C GLN A 887 -6.76 19.40 -9.39
N TYR A 888 -8.01 19.55 -8.94
CA TYR A 888 -8.42 20.65 -8.05
C TYR A 888 -7.58 20.63 -6.77
N GLY A 889 -7.46 19.46 -6.14
CA GLY A 889 -6.68 19.27 -4.92
C GLY A 889 -5.21 19.65 -5.11
N LEU A 890 -4.57 19.15 -6.16
CA LEU A 890 -3.19 19.50 -6.50
C LEU A 890 -3.03 20.98 -6.81
N ALA A 891 -3.94 21.58 -7.58
CA ALA A 891 -3.90 22.99 -7.92
C ALA A 891 -4.03 23.88 -6.67
N VAL A 892 -4.98 23.59 -5.76
CA VAL A 892 -5.10 24.32 -4.48
C VAL A 892 -3.80 24.24 -3.69
N ILE A 893 -3.26 23.03 -3.50
CA ILE A 893 -2.08 22.79 -2.68
C ILE A 893 -0.86 23.53 -3.25
N GLN A 894 -0.64 23.41 -4.55
CA GLN A 894 0.55 23.95 -5.23
C GLN A 894 0.44 25.47 -5.42
N ASN A 895 -0.73 26.00 -5.78
CA ASN A 895 -0.92 27.44 -5.94
C ASN A 895 -0.75 28.17 -4.60
N LEU A 896 -1.27 27.60 -3.50
CA LEU A 896 -1.07 28.13 -2.14
C LEU A 896 0.38 27.96 -1.63
N ALA A 897 1.15 27.03 -2.18
CA ALA A 897 2.57 26.90 -1.85
C ALA A 897 3.42 27.96 -2.57
N TYR A 898 3.15 28.18 -3.86
CA TYR A 898 3.99 29.01 -4.71
C TYR A 898 3.58 30.49 -4.77
N VAL A 899 2.28 30.77 -4.84
CA VAL A 899 1.76 32.13 -5.06
C VAL A 899 0.63 32.53 -4.09
N PRO A 900 0.71 32.18 -2.78
CA PRO A 900 -0.34 32.56 -1.82
C PRO A 900 -0.49 34.09 -1.68
N ASP A 901 0.62 34.83 -1.79
CA ASP A 901 0.62 36.28 -1.64
C ASP A 901 -0.18 37.02 -2.73
N SER A 902 -0.31 36.41 -3.92
CA SER A 902 -1.09 36.97 -5.03
C SER A 902 -2.57 36.58 -4.99
N LEU A 903 -2.99 35.75 -4.04
CA LEU A 903 -4.39 35.34 -3.92
C LEU A 903 -5.28 36.52 -3.51
N ASP A 904 -4.85 37.30 -2.51
CA ASP A 904 -5.63 38.46 -2.05
C ASP A 904 -5.68 39.57 -3.12
N ASP A 905 -4.60 39.72 -3.89
CA ASP A 905 -4.56 40.62 -5.05
C ASP A 905 -5.53 40.17 -6.16
N TYR A 906 -5.75 38.86 -6.33
CA TYR A 906 -6.69 38.32 -7.31
C TYR A 906 -8.15 38.54 -6.90
N GLN A 907 -8.43 38.50 -5.59
CA GLN A 907 -9.78 38.66 -5.04
C GLN A 907 -10.26 40.13 -5.01
N SER A 908 -9.34 41.10 -5.10
CA SER A 908 -9.61 42.54 -5.12
C SER A 908 -9.83 43.08 -6.52
#